data_AF-A0A4Q5NRX5-F1
#
_entry.id   AF-A0A4Q5NRX5-F1
#
_cell.length_a   1.000
_cell.length_b   1.000
_cell.length_c   1.000
_cell.angle_alpha   90.00
_cell.angle_beta   90.00
_cell.angle_gamma   90.00
#
_symmetry.space_group_name_H-M   'P 1'
#
loop_
_entity.id
_entity.type
_entity.pdbx_description
1 polymer ?
#
loop_
_entity_poly.entity_id
_entity_poly.type
_entity_poly.pdbx_seq_one_letter_code
_entity_poly.pdbx_strand_id
1 'polypeptide(L)'
;MKPKNSVSMFDGPIVRRALGDAVKKLDPRAVAKNPVMFVVYIGSAVTTYLFAKDLIGQTGNALFTGQISLWLWFTVLFANFAEAIAEGRGKAQADTLRKAKTQSNARRLVNGKESIVAASELRKGDIVVCEAGDGIPGDGEVIAGVAAVDESAITGESAPVIRESGGDRSAVTGGTKVLSDRIVIRITQNPGESFLDRMIALVEGAQRQKTPNEIALSILLSGLTIVFLLAVVTLLPFANYSIRAAGQGAVPTIPVLVALLVCLIPTTIGGLLSAIGIAGMDRVMQHNVLAMSGKAVEAAGDVNTLLLDKTGTITYGNRQAAEFVAMPGVSEREIAEASQLSSLADETPEGRSILVLAKEKYGLVERGQDSIAGAEWIEFTAQTRMSGVDFDGRCVRKGAGDSVKKWVESHGGSVPPEFDAQVTRISQIGGTPLGVANGNRMLGVIYLKDVVKTGMKERFDALRAMGIRTVMITGDNPLTAKSIAAEAGVDDFLAQATPEDKMQLIKKEQADGKLVAMTGDGTNDAPALAQADVGVAMNTGTQAAKEAGNMVDLDSNPTKLIEVVEIGKGLLMTRGALTTFSIANDVAKYFAIIPAMFIATFPQLQKLNFIGLSNAQSAILSAVIFNALIIVALIPLALKGVPYKPMSAAKTLQRNLLIYGVGGLIVPFPCIWIIDKMLVLLHLA
;
A
#
# COMPACT_ATOMS: atom_id res chain seq x y z
N MET A 1 19.52 7.00 2.98
CA MET A 1 19.77 7.52 1.62
C MET A 1 18.55 8.31 1.16
N LYS A 2 18.70 9.52 0.60
CA LYS A 2 17.58 10.22 -0.06
C LYS A 2 17.16 9.39 -1.29
N PRO A 3 15.87 9.10 -1.53
CA PRO A 3 15.47 8.38 -2.73
C PRO A 3 15.83 9.21 -3.97
N LYS A 4 16.59 8.60 -4.89
CA LYS A 4 16.92 9.16 -6.21
C LYS A 4 15.62 9.27 -7.03
N ASN A 5 15.37 10.46 -7.56
CA ASN A 5 14.33 10.82 -8.53
C ASN A 5 12.85 10.62 -8.07
N SER A 6 12.42 11.29 -7.01
CA SER A 6 10.99 11.58 -6.86
C SER A 6 10.58 12.58 -7.95
N VAL A 7 9.82 12.14 -8.95
CA VAL A 7 9.24 13.03 -9.97
C VAL A 7 8.42 14.12 -9.25
N SER A 8 8.74 15.39 -9.52
CA SER A 8 8.05 16.51 -8.90
C SER A 8 6.56 16.46 -9.25
N MET A 9 5.69 16.76 -8.26
CA MET A 9 4.23 16.82 -8.45
C MET A 9 3.80 17.74 -9.58
N PHE A 10 4.63 18.74 -9.91
CA PHE A 10 4.42 19.69 -11.00
C PHE A 10 5.54 19.63 -12.05
N ASP A 11 6.01 18.42 -12.36
CA ASP A 11 6.95 18.25 -13.47
C ASP A 11 6.30 18.71 -14.79
N GLY A 12 7.04 19.48 -15.59
CA GLY A 12 6.54 20.16 -16.79
C GLY A 12 5.81 19.24 -17.78
N PRO A 13 6.35 18.03 -18.09
CA PRO A 13 5.68 17.06 -18.95
C PRO A 13 4.36 16.53 -18.37
N ILE A 14 4.29 16.27 -17.06
CA ILE A 14 3.07 15.78 -16.39
C ILE A 14 1.99 16.86 -16.43
N VAL A 15 2.34 18.11 -16.09
CA VAL A 15 1.39 19.24 -16.12
C VAL A 15 0.86 19.47 -17.53
N ARG A 16 1.73 19.45 -18.55
CA ARG A 16 1.30 19.63 -19.94
C ARG A 16 0.34 18.53 -20.40
N ARG A 17 0.61 17.27 -20.04
CA ARG A 17 -0.28 16.14 -20.33
C ARG A 17 -1.62 16.29 -19.59
N ALA A 18 -1.58 16.63 -18.31
CA ALA A 18 -2.75 16.83 -17.47
C ALA A 18 -3.66 17.97 -17.97
N LEU A 19 -3.10 19.07 -18.48
CA LEU A 19 -3.88 20.14 -19.12
C LEU A 19 -4.66 19.63 -20.34
N GLY A 20 -4.01 18.83 -21.21
CA GLY A 20 -4.67 18.24 -22.37
C GLY A 20 -5.76 17.24 -21.98
N ASP A 21 -5.50 16.40 -20.99
CA ASP A 21 -6.46 15.40 -20.52
C ASP A 21 -7.63 16.04 -19.75
N ALA A 22 -7.41 17.13 -19.03
CA ALA A 22 -8.48 17.89 -18.36
C ALA A 22 -9.54 18.40 -19.35
N VAL A 23 -9.10 18.85 -20.53
CA VAL A 23 -9.98 19.29 -21.63
C VAL A 23 -10.71 18.09 -22.24
N LYS A 24 -10.05 16.97 -22.49
CA LYS A 24 -10.70 15.74 -22.99
C LYS A 24 -11.79 15.24 -22.03
N LYS A 25 -11.56 15.39 -20.72
CA LYS A 25 -12.52 15.04 -19.67
C LYS A 25 -13.73 15.98 -19.57
N LEU A 26 -13.83 17.02 -20.41
CA LEU A 26 -15.06 17.83 -20.56
C LEU A 26 -16.19 17.12 -21.29
N ASP A 27 -15.98 15.88 -21.79
CA ASP A 27 -17.07 15.06 -22.32
C ASP A 27 -18.22 14.95 -21.28
N PRO A 28 -19.46 15.37 -21.62
CA PRO A 28 -20.61 15.27 -20.72
C PRO A 28 -20.78 13.89 -20.09
N ARG A 29 -20.46 12.83 -20.83
CA ARG A 29 -20.57 11.43 -20.35
C ARG A 29 -19.57 11.12 -19.25
N ALA A 30 -18.39 11.73 -19.31
CA ALA A 30 -17.37 11.59 -18.27
C ALA A 30 -17.76 12.38 -17.01
N VAL A 31 -18.17 13.65 -17.18
CA VAL A 31 -18.55 14.53 -16.05
C VAL A 31 -19.81 14.02 -15.33
N ALA A 32 -20.76 13.41 -16.04
CA ALA A 32 -21.98 12.86 -15.46
C ALA A 32 -21.74 11.78 -14.38
N LYS A 33 -20.55 11.15 -14.34
CA LYS A 33 -20.17 10.20 -13.27
C LYS A 33 -19.96 10.86 -11.91
N ASN A 34 -19.83 12.19 -11.89
CA ASN A 34 -19.74 13.02 -10.70
C ASN A 34 -20.93 14.00 -10.67
N PRO A 35 -21.99 13.69 -9.89
CA PRO A 35 -23.23 14.48 -9.91
C PRO A 35 -23.03 15.94 -9.50
N VAL A 36 -22.10 16.20 -8.57
CA VAL A 36 -21.77 17.56 -8.12
C VAL A 36 -21.21 18.38 -9.27
N MET A 37 -20.17 17.87 -9.94
CA MET A 37 -19.53 18.57 -11.05
C MET A 37 -20.42 18.64 -12.29
N PHE A 38 -21.34 17.68 -12.46
CA PHE A 38 -22.32 17.70 -13.54
C PHE A 38 -23.32 18.85 -13.41
N VAL A 39 -23.75 19.21 -12.19
CA VAL A 39 -24.58 20.40 -11.97
C VAL A 39 -23.81 21.67 -12.34
N VAL A 40 -22.52 21.77 -12.00
CA VAL A 40 -21.66 22.89 -12.41
C VAL A 40 -21.52 22.95 -13.93
N TYR A 41 -21.36 21.81 -14.59
CA TYR A 41 -21.28 21.71 -16.05
C TYR A 41 -22.55 22.22 -16.73
N ILE A 42 -23.73 21.78 -16.27
CA ILE A 42 -25.02 22.26 -16.78
C ILE A 42 -25.15 23.77 -16.52
N GLY A 43 -24.81 24.25 -15.33
CA GLY A 43 -24.80 25.68 -15.00
C GLY A 43 -23.89 26.48 -15.93
N SER A 44 -22.71 25.96 -16.26
CA SER A 44 -21.77 26.55 -17.20
C SER A 44 -22.36 26.64 -18.61
N ALA A 45 -22.99 25.56 -19.09
CA ALA A 45 -23.63 25.52 -20.40
C ALA A 45 -24.83 26.50 -20.49
N VAL A 46 -25.68 26.54 -19.46
CA VAL A 46 -26.83 27.47 -19.38
C VAL A 46 -26.35 28.92 -19.36
N THR A 47 -25.36 29.26 -18.53
CA THR A 47 -24.82 30.62 -18.47
C THR A 47 -24.08 31.01 -19.75
N THR A 48 -23.41 30.08 -20.43
CA THR A 48 -22.81 30.31 -21.76
C THR A 48 -23.90 30.63 -22.79
N TYR A 49 -25.00 29.88 -22.79
CA TYR A 49 -26.13 30.14 -23.69
C TYR A 49 -26.75 31.51 -23.44
N LEU A 50 -26.94 31.88 -22.17
CA LEU A 50 -27.44 33.20 -21.80
C LEU A 50 -26.46 34.32 -22.19
N PHE A 51 -25.16 34.11 -22.01
CA PHE A 51 -24.12 35.04 -22.46
C PHE A 51 -24.21 35.28 -23.98
N ALA A 52 -24.32 34.22 -24.78
CA ALA A 52 -24.47 34.33 -26.22
C ALA A 52 -25.74 35.11 -26.61
N LYS A 53 -26.85 34.86 -25.91
CA LYS A 53 -28.11 35.60 -26.11
C LYS A 53 -27.96 37.08 -25.73
N ASP A 54 -27.31 37.38 -24.62
CA ASP A 54 -27.08 38.75 -24.13
C ASP A 54 -26.19 39.55 -25.10
N LEU A 55 -25.19 38.89 -25.71
CA LEU A 55 -24.30 39.46 -26.72
C LEU A 55 -25.04 39.84 -28.00
N ILE A 56 -25.93 38.96 -28.48
CA ILE A 56 -26.75 39.20 -29.68
C ILE A 56 -27.81 40.27 -29.41
N GLY A 57 -28.44 40.24 -28.23
CA GLY A 57 -29.50 41.17 -27.84
C GLY A 57 -29.01 42.54 -27.36
N GLN A 58 -27.69 42.79 -27.31
CA GLN A 58 -27.06 44.00 -26.77
C GLN A 58 -27.59 44.41 -25.39
N THR A 59 -27.78 43.43 -24.50
CA THR A 59 -28.14 43.74 -23.11
C THR A 59 -26.88 44.19 -22.36
N GLY A 60 -26.98 45.24 -21.53
CA GLY A 60 -25.83 45.83 -20.80
C GLY A 60 -25.14 44.90 -19.78
N ASN A 61 -25.57 43.65 -19.63
CA ASN A 61 -25.07 42.67 -18.66
C ASN A 61 -24.20 41.56 -19.29
N ALA A 62 -23.95 41.59 -20.61
CA ALA A 62 -23.25 40.51 -21.31
C ALA A 62 -21.87 40.21 -20.72
N LEU A 63 -21.08 41.22 -20.34
CA LEU A 63 -19.75 41.03 -19.75
C LEU A 63 -19.83 40.26 -18.41
N PHE A 64 -20.77 40.63 -17.54
CA PHE A 64 -20.97 39.98 -16.26
C PHE A 64 -21.41 38.51 -16.41
N THR A 65 -22.40 38.25 -17.28
CA THR A 65 -22.84 36.88 -17.59
C THR A 65 -21.68 36.05 -18.18
N GLY A 66 -20.89 36.65 -19.07
CA GLY A 66 -19.72 36.02 -19.67
C GLY A 66 -18.63 35.67 -18.66
N GLN A 67 -18.35 36.56 -17.70
CA GLN A 67 -17.39 36.30 -16.63
C GLN A 67 -17.85 35.16 -15.71
N ILE A 68 -19.12 35.13 -15.31
CA ILE A 68 -19.68 34.00 -14.53
C ILE A 68 -19.48 32.70 -15.32
N SER A 69 -19.94 32.67 -16.57
CA SER A 69 -19.83 31.49 -17.44
C SER A 69 -18.38 30.99 -17.56
N LEU A 70 -17.42 31.90 -17.75
CA LEU A 70 -16.01 31.58 -17.85
C LEU A 70 -15.47 30.90 -16.58
N TRP A 71 -15.76 31.46 -15.40
CA TRP A 71 -15.29 30.90 -14.14
C TRP A 71 -15.99 29.59 -13.75
N LEU A 72 -17.23 29.38 -14.18
CA LEU A 72 -17.90 28.09 -14.04
C LEU A 72 -17.21 27.02 -14.89
N TRP A 73 -16.85 27.32 -16.14
CA TRP A 73 -16.03 26.41 -16.97
C TRP A 73 -14.65 26.15 -16.36
N PHE A 74 -13.98 27.17 -15.81
CA PHE A 74 -12.73 26.97 -15.09
C PHE A 74 -12.90 26.08 -13.87
N THR A 75 -14.02 26.17 -13.14
CA THR A 75 -14.30 25.28 -12.01
C THR A 75 -14.33 23.81 -12.45
N VAL A 76 -14.99 23.49 -13.56
CA VAL A 76 -15.01 22.13 -14.13
C VAL A 76 -13.61 21.71 -14.58
N LEU A 77 -12.89 22.59 -15.28
CA LEU A 77 -11.53 22.32 -15.76
C LEU A 77 -10.54 22.07 -14.62
N PHE A 78 -10.60 22.83 -13.53
CA PHE A 78 -9.71 22.66 -12.38
C PHE A 78 -9.96 21.35 -11.64
N ALA A 79 -11.22 20.91 -11.53
CA ALA A 79 -11.54 19.59 -10.99
C ALA A 79 -10.98 18.47 -11.89
N ASN A 80 -11.22 18.56 -13.21
CA ASN A 80 -10.69 17.59 -14.18
C ASN A 80 -9.15 17.57 -14.19
N PHE A 81 -8.52 18.72 -14.01
CA PHE A 81 -7.07 18.87 -13.93
C PHE A 81 -6.49 18.21 -12.69
N ALA A 82 -7.15 18.35 -11.52
CA ALA A 82 -6.73 17.65 -10.30
C ALA A 82 -6.73 16.13 -10.49
N GLU A 83 -7.77 15.59 -11.12
CA GLU A 83 -7.87 14.17 -11.45
C GLU A 83 -6.79 13.75 -12.47
N ALA A 84 -6.57 14.54 -13.52
CA ALA A 84 -5.58 14.26 -14.56
C ALA A 84 -4.13 14.31 -14.03
N ILE A 85 -3.80 15.22 -13.11
CA ILE A 85 -2.49 15.21 -12.42
C ILE A 85 -2.32 13.91 -11.63
N ALA A 86 -3.35 13.50 -10.87
CA ALA A 86 -3.28 12.30 -10.05
C ALA A 86 -3.02 11.06 -10.92
N GLU A 87 -3.72 10.92 -12.05
CA GLU A 87 -3.49 9.83 -13.02
C GLU A 87 -2.13 9.92 -13.73
N GLY A 88 -1.70 11.14 -14.07
CA GLY A 88 -0.46 11.36 -14.84
C GLY A 88 0.78 10.85 -14.11
N ARG A 89 0.81 10.93 -12.78
CA ARG A 89 1.88 10.37 -11.95
C ARG A 89 1.93 8.85 -12.04
N GLY A 90 0.79 8.20 -11.87
CA GLY A 90 0.69 6.75 -12.02
C GLY A 90 1.14 6.31 -13.42
N LYS A 91 0.57 6.91 -14.47
CA LYS A 91 0.88 6.56 -15.87
C LYS A 91 2.38 6.66 -16.19
N ALA A 92 3.11 7.63 -15.64
CA ALA A 92 4.56 7.74 -15.84
C ALA A 92 5.34 6.52 -15.27
N GLN A 93 4.89 5.98 -14.13
CA GLN A 93 5.46 4.78 -13.54
C GLN A 93 5.08 3.52 -14.36
N ALA A 94 3.84 3.41 -14.82
CA ALA A 94 3.41 2.34 -15.72
C ALA A 94 4.19 2.34 -17.06
N ASP A 95 4.44 3.52 -17.64
CA ASP A 95 5.22 3.67 -18.86
C ASP A 95 6.67 3.14 -18.68
N THR A 96 7.22 3.25 -17.47
CA THR A 96 8.55 2.71 -17.11
C THR A 96 8.52 1.19 -17.03
N LEU A 97 7.52 0.61 -16.36
CA LEU A 97 7.33 -0.85 -16.28
C LEU A 97 7.09 -1.47 -17.65
N ARG A 98 6.30 -0.81 -18.52
CA ARG A 98 6.00 -1.30 -19.87
C ARG A 98 7.27 -1.39 -20.73
N LYS A 99 8.19 -0.42 -20.62
CA LYS A 99 9.49 -0.46 -21.33
C LYS A 99 10.36 -1.64 -20.93
N ALA A 100 10.31 -2.08 -19.67
CA ALA A 100 11.06 -3.25 -19.22
C ALA A 100 10.54 -4.56 -19.86
N LYS A 101 9.26 -4.62 -20.22
CA LYS A 101 8.61 -5.81 -20.80
C LYS A 101 8.87 -6.01 -22.30
N THR A 102 8.91 -4.94 -23.09
CA THR A 102 8.76 -5.02 -24.56
C THR A 102 9.94 -5.60 -25.35
N GLN A 103 11.02 -6.10 -24.71
CA GLN A 103 12.25 -6.50 -25.40
C GLN A 103 12.75 -7.93 -25.10
N SER A 104 12.04 -8.77 -24.35
CA SER A 104 12.55 -10.10 -23.97
C SER A 104 12.19 -11.22 -24.96
N ASN A 105 13.20 -11.96 -25.44
CA ASN A 105 13.04 -13.26 -26.11
C ASN A 105 13.04 -14.39 -25.07
N ALA A 106 12.43 -15.53 -25.41
CA ALA A 106 12.32 -16.69 -24.54
C ALA A 106 12.85 -17.96 -25.23
N ARG A 107 13.56 -18.82 -24.49
CA ARG A 107 13.96 -20.16 -24.96
C ARG A 107 12.93 -21.19 -24.53
N ARG A 108 11.96 -21.47 -25.38
CA ARG A 108 10.89 -22.45 -25.10
C ARG A 108 11.38 -23.87 -25.37
N LEU A 109 11.23 -24.75 -24.39
CA LEU A 109 11.57 -26.16 -24.45
C LEU A 109 10.36 -26.98 -24.90
N VAL A 110 10.46 -27.63 -26.07
CA VAL A 110 9.44 -28.54 -26.61
C VAL A 110 10.10 -29.86 -26.97
N ASN A 111 9.66 -30.97 -26.37
CA ASN A 111 10.21 -32.32 -26.61
C ASN A 111 11.75 -32.39 -26.49
N GLY A 112 12.34 -31.67 -25.52
CA GLY A 112 13.78 -31.63 -25.30
C GLY A 112 14.57 -30.74 -26.27
N LYS A 113 13.92 -30.04 -27.21
CA LYS A 113 14.55 -29.04 -28.08
C LYS A 113 14.16 -27.63 -27.67
N GLU A 114 15.15 -26.77 -27.54
CA GLU A 114 14.97 -25.34 -27.28
C GLU A 114 14.69 -24.60 -28.60
N SER A 115 13.68 -23.74 -28.59
CA SER A 115 13.31 -22.84 -29.69
C SER A 115 13.14 -21.43 -29.17
N ILE A 116 13.70 -20.46 -29.88
CA ILE A 116 13.58 -19.04 -29.50
C ILE A 116 12.22 -18.52 -29.99
N VAL A 117 11.42 -18.00 -29.07
CA VAL A 117 10.12 -17.37 -29.35
C VAL A 117 10.05 -16.01 -28.66
N ALA A 118 9.17 -15.13 -29.13
CA ALA A 118 8.92 -13.88 -28.44
C ALA A 118 8.21 -14.16 -27.09
N ALA A 119 8.55 -13.43 -26.03
CA ALA A 119 7.89 -13.60 -24.73
C ALA A 119 6.35 -13.41 -24.81
N SER A 120 5.86 -12.59 -25.74
CA SER A 120 4.42 -12.39 -25.99
C SER A 120 3.70 -13.62 -26.56
N GLU A 121 4.42 -14.58 -27.13
CA GLU A 121 3.87 -15.81 -27.68
C GLU A 121 3.75 -16.92 -26.64
N LEU A 122 4.41 -16.78 -25.49
CA LEU A 122 4.31 -17.74 -24.40
C LEU A 122 2.86 -17.83 -23.90
N ARG A 123 2.46 -19.05 -23.53
CA ARG A 123 1.15 -19.34 -22.93
C ARG A 123 1.34 -20.12 -21.64
N LYS A 124 0.30 -20.12 -20.80
CA LYS A 124 0.27 -20.92 -19.58
C LYS A 124 0.55 -22.40 -19.91
N GLY A 125 1.50 -22.99 -19.19
CA GLY A 125 1.96 -24.37 -19.36
C GLY A 125 3.22 -24.51 -20.22
N ASP A 126 3.62 -23.48 -20.98
CA ASP A 126 4.89 -23.52 -21.71
C ASP A 126 6.07 -23.67 -20.75
N ILE A 127 7.09 -24.41 -21.18
CA ILE A 127 8.32 -24.60 -20.42
C ILE A 127 9.41 -23.76 -21.07
N VAL A 128 10.09 -22.94 -20.28
CA VAL A 128 11.20 -22.09 -20.74
C VAL A 128 12.46 -22.36 -19.94
N VAL A 129 13.60 -22.20 -20.59
CA VAL A 129 14.93 -22.32 -19.98
C VAL A 129 15.55 -20.93 -19.86
N CYS A 130 16.03 -20.60 -18.67
CA CYS A 130 16.79 -19.38 -18.42
C CYS A 130 18.13 -19.72 -17.77
N GLU A 131 19.19 -19.09 -18.24
CA GLU A 131 20.55 -19.21 -17.70
C GLU A 131 21.04 -17.85 -17.19
N ALA A 132 22.14 -17.87 -16.45
CA ALA A 132 22.82 -16.66 -16.00
C ALA A 132 22.98 -15.61 -17.13
N GLY A 133 22.40 -14.43 -16.92
CA GLY A 133 22.37 -13.33 -17.89
C GLY A 133 21.02 -13.14 -18.59
N ASP A 134 20.15 -14.15 -18.63
CA ASP A 134 18.85 -14.07 -19.27
C ASP A 134 17.83 -13.29 -18.44
N GLY A 135 16.92 -12.59 -19.13
CA GLY A 135 15.70 -12.09 -18.53
C GLY A 135 14.64 -13.20 -18.45
N ILE A 136 13.93 -13.28 -17.32
CA ILE A 136 12.78 -14.18 -17.16
C ILE A 136 11.64 -13.65 -18.05
N PRO A 137 11.17 -14.41 -19.06
CA PRO A 137 10.29 -13.88 -20.09
C PRO A 137 8.82 -13.74 -19.67
N GLY A 138 8.41 -14.42 -18.60
CA GLY A 138 7.04 -14.38 -18.08
C GLY A 138 6.96 -15.02 -16.70
N ASP A 139 5.86 -14.78 -16.00
CA ASP A 139 5.65 -15.36 -14.67
C ASP A 139 5.51 -16.87 -14.72
N GLY A 140 6.10 -17.54 -13.74
CA GLY A 140 6.15 -18.98 -13.73
C GLY A 140 6.57 -19.59 -12.39
N GLU A 141 6.71 -20.90 -12.40
CA GLU A 141 7.29 -21.68 -11.31
C GLU A 141 8.52 -22.44 -11.81
N VAL A 142 9.61 -22.39 -11.03
CA VAL A 142 10.80 -23.20 -11.25
C VAL A 142 10.44 -24.67 -11.02
N ILE A 143 10.54 -25.47 -12.08
CA ILE A 143 10.25 -26.91 -12.05
C ILE A 143 11.54 -27.75 -12.00
N ALA A 144 12.70 -27.16 -12.33
CA ALA A 144 14.00 -27.78 -12.14
C ALA A 144 15.11 -26.73 -11.99
N GLY A 145 16.08 -27.02 -11.11
CA GLY A 145 17.26 -26.18 -10.87
C GLY A 145 17.10 -25.18 -9.72
N VAL A 146 18.19 -24.49 -9.42
CA VAL A 146 18.30 -23.41 -8.42
C VAL A 146 19.12 -22.29 -9.04
N ALA A 147 18.71 -21.05 -8.85
CA ALA A 147 19.44 -19.87 -9.33
C ALA A 147 19.21 -18.65 -8.43
N ALA A 148 20.20 -17.76 -8.42
CA ALA A 148 20.04 -16.40 -7.92
C ALA A 148 19.37 -15.51 -8.99
N VAL A 149 18.33 -14.78 -8.62
CA VAL A 149 17.55 -13.89 -9.50
C VAL A 149 17.60 -12.46 -8.98
N ASP A 150 17.86 -11.52 -9.87
CA ASP A 150 17.76 -10.08 -9.65
C ASP A 150 16.33 -9.61 -9.92
N GLU A 151 15.62 -9.27 -8.85
CA GLU A 151 14.25 -8.75 -8.89
C GLU A 151 14.18 -7.21 -8.80
N SER A 152 15.32 -6.51 -8.96
CA SER A 152 15.43 -5.05 -8.80
C SER A 152 14.50 -4.25 -9.72
N ALA A 153 14.14 -4.79 -10.89
CA ALA A 153 13.19 -4.18 -11.80
C ALA A 153 11.77 -4.00 -11.19
N ILE A 154 11.44 -4.82 -10.18
CA ILE A 154 10.12 -4.86 -9.54
C ILE A 154 10.21 -4.34 -8.11
N THR A 155 11.18 -4.82 -7.34
CA THR A 155 11.35 -4.47 -5.93
C THR A 155 12.15 -3.18 -5.73
N GLY A 156 12.96 -2.77 -6.72
CA GLY A 156 13.92 -1.68 -6.58
C GLY A 156 15.15 -2.01 -5.75
N GLU A 157 15.20 -3.21 -5.14
CA GLU A 157 16.31 -3.66 -4.28
C GLU A 157 17.34 -4.44 -5.10
N SER A 158 18.63 -4.19 -4.85
CA SER A 158 19.73 -4.79 -5.62
C SER A 158 20.22 -6.15 -5.09
N ALA A 159 19.67 -6.62 -3.97
CA ALA A 159 20.05 -7.90 -3.38
C ALA A 159 19.39 -9.07 -4.15
N PRO A 160 20.15 -10.06 -4.61
CA PRO A 160 19.59 -11.18 -5.36
C PRO A 160 18.83 -12.16 -4.46
N VAL A 161 17.77 -12.76 -5.01
CA VAL A 161 16.90 -13.71 -4.33
C VAL A 161 17.09 -15.10 -4.91
N ILE A 162 17.21 -16.13 -4.05
CA ILE A 162 17.32 -17.53 -4.49
C ILE A 162 15.96 -18.08 -4.87
N ARG A 163 15.87 -18.69 -6.05
CA ARG A 163 14.67 -19.38 -6.57
C ARG A 163 15.01 -20.83 -6.88
N GLU A 164 14.19 -21.76 -6.42
CA GLU A 164 14.46 -23.20 -6.46
C GLU A 164 13.22 -24.04 -6.79
N SER A 165 13.42 -25.20 -7.41
CA SER A 165 12.34 -26.13 -7.71
C SER A 165 11.82 -26.86 -6.47
N GLY A 166 10.50 -27.07 -6.39
CA GLY A 166 9.89 -27.99 -5.43
C GLY A 166 9.62 -27.43 -4.02
N GLY A 167 9.87 -26.14 -3.79
CA GLY A 167 9.57 -25.45 -2.53
C GLY A 167 8.73 -24.18 -2.71
N ASP A 168 8.47 -23.47 -1.60
CA ASP A 168 7.70 -22.22 -1.56
C ASP A 168 8.37 -21.06 -2.30
N ARG A 169 9.66 -21.20 -2.63
CA ARG A 169 10.48 -20.21 -3.37
C ARG A 169 10.55 -20.47 -4.88
N SER A 170 9.71 -21.35 -5.40
CA SER A 170 9.68 -21.71 -6.83
C SER A 170 9.10 -20.62 -7.73
N ALA A 171 8.31 -19.67 -7.18
CA ALA A 171 7.70 -18.63 -7.99
C ALA A 171 8.75 -17.64 -8.55
N VAL A 172 8.71 -17.38 -9.86
CA VAL A 172 9.52 -16.38 -10.56
C VAL A 172 8.65 -15.39 -11.30
N THR A 173 9.15 -14.16 -11.46
CA THR A 173 8.40 -13.05 -12.04
C THR A 173 9.03 -12.61 -13.36
N GLY A 174 8.20 -12.42 -14.40
CA GLY A 174 8.64 -11.92 -15.68
C GLY A 174 9.23 -10.51 -15.59
N GLY A 175 10.27 -10.25 -16.38
CA GLY A 175 11.01 -8.98 -16.38
C GLY A 175 12.16 -8.89 -15.37
N THR A 176 12.32 -9.91 -14.51
CA THR A 176 13.48 -10.07 -13.62
C THR A 176 14.64 -10.77 -14.36
N LYS A 177 15.85 -10.80 -13.78
CA LYS A 177 17.05 -11.33 -14.47
C LYS A 177 17.69 -12.47 -13.69
N VAL A 178 18.03 -13.57 -14.36
CA VAL A 178 18.81 -14.67 -13.76
C VAL A 178 20.27 -14.25 -13.66
N LEU A 179 20.88 -14.40 -12.48
CA LEU A 179 22.28 -14.03 -12.21
C LEU A 179 23.22 -15.23 -12.18
N SER A 180 22.76 -16.38 -11.69
CA SER A 180 23.57 -17.59 -11.58
C SER A 180 22.83 -18.81 -12.12
N ASP A 181 23.61 -19.82 -12.49
CA ASP A 181 23.13 -21.17 -12.80
C ASP A 181 22.07 -21.24 -13.93
N ARG A 182 21.34 -22.36 -13.98
CA ARG A 182 20.32 -22.67 -14.98
C ARG A 182 19.04 -23.13 -14.29
N ILE A 183 17.93 -22.51 -14.66
CA ILE A 183 16.59 -22.87 -14.17
C ILE A 183 15.64 -23.15 -15.32
N VAL A 184 14.77 -24.13 -15.09
CA VAL A 184 13.67 -24.48 -15.99
C VAL A 184 12.37 -24.01 -15.36
N ILE A 185 11.63 -23.17 -16.06
CA ILE A 185 10.46 -22.48 -15.56
C ILE A 185 9.23 -22.93 -16.35
N ARG A 186 8.15 -23.27 -15.67
CA ARG A 186 6.82 -23.46 -16.27
C ARG A 186 6.03 -22.16 -16.17
N ILE A 187 5.60 -21.62 -17.30
CA ILE A 187 4.80 -20.40 -17.37
C ILE A 187 3.42 -20.64 -16.74
N THR A 188 3.01 -19.75 -15.84
CA THR A 188 1.76 -19.90 -15.06
C THR A 188 0.64 -18.97 -15.52
N GLN A 189 0.97 -17.93 -16.30
CA GLN A 189 0.04 -16.86 -16.72
C GLN A 189 0.06 -16.68 -18.24
N ASN A 190 -1.06 -16.24 -18.83
CA ASN A 190 -1.10 -15.85 -20.23
C ASN A 190 -0.64 -14.40 -20.43
N PRO A 191 -0.35 -13.95 -21.68
CA PRO A 191 -0.04 -12.56 -21.93
C PRO A 191 -1.21 -11.65 -21.54
N GLY A 192 -0.92 -10.56 -20.82
CA GLY A 192 -1.94 -9.68 -20.26
C GLY A 192 -2.33 -10.04 -18.82
N GLU A 193 -1.96 -11.23 -18.33
CA GLU A 193 -2.27 -11.71 -16.98
C GLU A 193 -1.05 -11.72 -16.05
N SER A 194 0.13 -11.36 -16.58
CA SER A 194 1.38 -11.29 -15.80
C SER A 194 1.31 -10.25 -14.69
N PHE A 195 2.15 -10.39 -13.68
CA PHE A 195 2.29 -9.51 -12.54
C PHE A 195 2.56 -8.08 -12.98
N LEU A 196 3.46 -7.88 -13.93
CA LEU A 196 3.72 -6.58 -14.55
C LEU A 196 2.49 -6.03 -15.28
N ASP A 197 1.73 -6.86 -15.99
CA ASP A 197 0.48 -6.42 -16.65
C ASP A 197 -0.57 -5.98 -15.63
N ARG A 198 -0.71 -6.70 -14.53
CA ARG A 198 -1.60 -6.32 -13.42
C ARG A 198 -1.14 -5.00 -12.79
N MET A 199 0.17 -4.83 -12.54
CA MET A 199 0.73 -3.55 -12.07
C MET A 199 0.40 -2.40 -13.03
N ILE A 200 0.60 -2.60 -14.34
CA ILE A 200 0.29 -1.58 -15.36
C ILE A 200 -1.22 -1.28 -15.36
N ALA A 201 -2.09 -2.30 -15.34
CA ALA A 201 -3.54 -2.12 -15.37
C ALA A 201 -4.08 -1.37 -14.13
N LEU A 202 -3.53 -1.67 -12.95
CA LEU A 202 -3.87 -1.00 -11.70
C LEU A 202 -3.49 0.48 -11.73
N VAL A 203 -2.28 0.77 -12.24
CA VAL A 203 -1.74 2.12 -12.33
C VAL A 203 -2.42 2.96 -13.43
N GLU A 204 -2.82 2.34 -14.54
CA GLU A 204 -3.57 3.01 -15.62
C GLU A 204 -5.05 3.24 -15.27
N GLY A 205 -5.54 2.71 -14.15
CA GLY A 205 -6.86 3.01 -13.60
C GLY A 205 -8.04 2.32 -14.30
N ALA A 206 -7.79 1.32 -15.14
CA ALA A 206 -8.80 0.69 -15.99
C ALA A 206 -9.88 -0.11 -15.23
N GLN A 207 -9.65 -0.43 -13.95
CA GLN A 207 -10.57 -1.25 -13.13
C GLN A 207 -10.81 -0.70 -11.71
N ARG A 208 -10.75 0.62 -11.51
CA ARG A 208 -11.01 1.18 -10.16
C ARG A 208 -12.51 1.19 -9.84
N GLN A 209 -12.90 0.49 -8.78
CA GLN A 209 -14.18 0.67 -8.11
C GLN A 209 -14.11 1.81 -7.08
N LYS A 210 -15.23 2.52 -6.88
CA LYS A 210 -15.35 3.50 -5.80
C LYS A 210 -15.28 2.79 -4.45
N THR A 211 -14.58 3.42 -3.53
CA THR A 211 -14.37 2.90 -2.17
C THR A 211 -15.58 3.15 -1.26
N PRO A 212 -15.81 2.36 -0.19
CA PRO A 212 -16.97 2.56 0.70
C PRO A 212 -17.10 3.99 1.25
N ASN A 213 -16.02 4.59 1.75
CA ASN A 213 -16.00 5.97 2.24
C ASN A 213 -16.22 6.99 1.11
N GLU A 214 -15.68 6.75 -0.08
CA GLU A 214 -15.94 7.59 -1.27
C GLU A 214 -17.40 7.54 -1.71
N ILE A 215 -18.04 6.37 -1.64
CA ILE A 215 -19.47 6.21 -1.90
C ILE A 215 -20.29 6.95 -0.84
N ALA A 216 -19.99 6.74 0.44
CA ALA A 216 -20.67 7.42 1.55
C ALA A 216 -20.59 8.94 1.42
N LEU A 217 -19.41 9.47 1.12
CA LEU A 217 -19.24 10.91 0.90
C LEU A 217 -19.96 11.36 -0.38
N SER A 218 -19.91 10.59 -1.47
CA SER A 218 -20.66 10.91 -2.69
C SER A 218 -22.17 11.02 -2.44
N ILE A 219 -22.73 10.14 -1.61
CA ILE A 219 -24.14 10.19 -1.20
C ILE A 219 -24.44 11.47 -0.43
N LEU A 220 -23.62 11.81 0.58
CA LEU A 220 -23.77 13.05 1.34
C LEU A 220 -23.71 14.29 0.44
N LEU A 221 -22.70 14.37 -0.43
CA LEU A 221 -22.51 15.50 -1.34
C LEU A 221 -23.64 15.62 -2.36
N SER A 222 -24.14 14.49 -2.87
CA SER A 222 -25.30 14.47 -3.78
C SER A 222 -26.58 14.93 -3.05
N GLY A 223 -26.78 14.47 -1.82
CA GLY A 223 -27.89 14.91 -0.96
C GLY A 223 -27.87 16.41 -0.72
N LEU A 224 -26.72 16.98 -0.32
CA LEU A 224 -26.56 18.43 -0.17
C LEU A 224 -26.79 19.19 -1.48
N THR A 225 -26.32 18.64 -2.60
CA THR A 225 -26.53 19.24 -3.93
C THR A 225 -28.01 19.32 -4.29
N ILE A 226 -28.78 18.26 -4.00
CA ILE A 226 -30.24 18.26 -4.22
C ILE A 226 -30.92 19.29 -3.32
N VAL A 227 -30.55 19.36 -2.05
CA VAL A 227 -31.10 20.34 -1.10
C VAL A 227 -30.83 21.77 -1.59
N PHE A 228 -29.60 22.10 -1.98
CA PHE A 228 -29.26 23.43 -2.48
C PHE A 228 -29.90 23.73 -3.84
N LEU A 229 -30.03 22.74 -4.72
CA LEU A 229 -30.75 22.91 -5.99
C LEU A 229 -32.21 23.29 -5.74
N LEU A 230 -32.92 22.55 -4.89
CA LEU A 230 -34.30 22.85 -4.53
C LEU A 230 -34.43 24.22 -3.84
N ALA A 231 -33.52 24.53 -2.93
CA ALA A 231 -33.48 25.84 -2.26
C ALA A 231 -33.33 26.98 -3.28
N VAL A 232 -32.36 26.89 -4.21
CA VAL A 232 -32.13 27.95 -5.20
C VAL A 232 -33.26 28.06 -6.22
N VAL A 233 -33.79 26.93 -6.71
CA VAL A 233 -34.90 26.93 -7.69
C VAL A 233 -36.16 27.56 -7.08
N THR A 234 -36.42 27.36 -5.78
CA THR A 234 -37.57 27.96 -5.09
C THR A 234 -37.38 29.45 -4.75
N LEU A 235 -36.15 29.99 -4.76
CA LEU A 235 -35.93 31.43 -4.56
C LEU A 235 -36.55 32.28 -5.66
N LEU A 236 -36.58 31.80 -6.91
CA LEU A 236 -37.13 32.57 -8.03
C LEU A 236 -38.65 32.86 -7.86
N PRO A 237 -39.54 31.89 -7.62
CA PRO A 237 -40.96 32.18 -7.37
C PRO A 237 -41.16 33.01 -6.10
N PHE A 238 -40.39 32.80 -5.03
CA PHE A 238 -40.49 33.63 -3.82
C PHE A 238 -40.06 35.08 -4.06
N ALA A 239 -38.98 35.32 -4.80
CA ALA A 239 -38.56 36.66 -5.19
C ALA A 239 -39.64 37.36 -6.03
N ASN A 240 -40.22 36.65 -7.00
CA ASN A 240 -41.32 37.18 -7.82
C ASN A 240 -42.55 37.54 -6.98
N TYR A 241 -42.94 36.68 -6.04
CA TYR A 241 -44.05 36.95 -5.13
C TYR A 241 -43.75 38.17 -4.25
N SER A 242 -42.56 38.21 -3.63
CA SER A 242 -42.17 39.29 -2.73
C SER A 242 -42.12 40.64 -3.43
N ILE A 243 -41.60 40.70 -4.66
CA ILE A 243 -41.51 41.95 -5.43
C ILE A 243 -42.91 42.44 -5.83
N ARG A 244 -43.81 41.51 -6.23
CA ARG A 244 -45.21 41.86 -6.51
C ARG A 244 -45.92 42.38 -5.27
N ALA A 245 -45.67 41.78 -4.10
CA ALA A 245 -46.28 42.19 -2.84
C ALA A 245 -45.71 43.52 -2.32
N ALA A 246 -44.40 43.75 -2.46
CA ALA A 246 -43.73 44.96 -1.98
C ALA A 246 -43.83 46.14 -2.96
N GLY A 247 -44.16 45.90 -4.23
CA GLY A 247 -44.23 46.93 -5.29
C GLY A 247 -42.88 47.52 -5.72
N GLN A 248 -41.76 46.99 -5.21
CA GLN A 248 -40.41 47.45 -5.48
C GLN A 248 -39.40 46.30 -5.40
N GLY A 249 -38.25 46.46 -6.07
CA GLY A 249 -37.14 45.49 -6.08
C GLY A 249 -36.84 44.90 -7.45
N ALA A 250 -35.80 44.06 -7.51
CA ALA A 250 -35.35 43.40 -8.72
C ALA A 250 -35.29 41.88 -8.53
N VAL A 251 -35.80 41.14 -9.52
CA VAL A 251 -35.76 39.66 -9.51
C VAL A 251 -34.33 39.22 -9.78
N PRO A 252 -33.74 38.31 -8.98
CA PRO A 252 -32.43 37.73 -9.28
C PRO A 252 -32.42 37.09 -10.67
N THR A 253 -31.40 37.40 -11.47
CA THR A 253 -31.26 36.84 -12.81
C THR A 253 -30.84 35.37 -12.74
N ILE A 254 -31.14 34.60 -13.81
CA ILE A 254 -30.74 33.18 -13.88
C ILE A 254 -29.22 32.99 -13.69
N PRO A 255 -28.32 33.80 -14.31
CA PRO A 255 -26.89 33.67 -14.05
C PRO A 255 -26.50 33.86 -12.58
N VAL A 256 -27.17 34.76 -11.86
CA VAL A 256 -26.94 34.98 -10.43
C VAL A 256 -27.41 33.77 -9.61
N LEU A 257 -28.56 33.19 -9.93
CA LEU A 257 -29.05 31.96 -9.28
C LEU A 257 -28.12 30.77 -9.55
N VAL A 258 -27.61 30.62 -10.77
CA VAL A 258 -26.62 29.58 -11.10
C VAL A 258 -25.31 29.82 -10.34
N ALA A 259 -24.82 31.06 -10.28
CA ALA A 259 -23.63 31.42 -9.51
C ALA A 259 -23.79 31.10 -8.02
N LEU A 260 -24.94 31.44 -7.44
CA LEU A 260 -25.30 31.08 -6.06
C LEU A 260 -25.28 29.57 -5.88
N LEU A 261 -26.00 28.82 -6.73
CA LEU A 261 -26.06 27.36 -6.65
C LEU A 261 -24.67 26.72 -6.66
N VAL A 262 -23.82 27.11 -7.61
CA VAL A 262 -22.46 26.56 -7.73
C VAL A 262 -21.57 26.94 -6.54
N CYS A 263 -21.77 28.11 -5.94
CA CYS A 263 -21.03 28.51 -4.75
C CYS A 263 -21.47 27.72 -3.51
N LEU A 264 -22.75 27.36 -3.38
CA LEU A 264 -23.28 26.61 -2.24
C LEU A 264 -23.03 25.11 -2.31
N ILE A 265 -23.04 24.54 -3.52
CA ILE A 265 -22.73 23.12 -3.69
C ILE A 265 -21.27 22.87 -3.28
N PRO A 266 -20.97 21.72 -2.64
CA PRO A 266 -19.62 21.39 -2.17
C PRO A 266 -18.66 20.98 -3.31
N THR A 267 -18.44 21.88 -4.27
CA THR A 267 -17.60 21.67 -5.47
C THR A 267 -16.14 21.40 -5.13
N THR A 268 -15.63 22.00 -4.04
CA THR A 268 -14.25 21.85 -3.61
C THR A 268 -13.89 20.40 -3.32
N ILE A 269 -14.67 19.73 -2.46
CA ILE A 269 -14.46 18.30 -2.18
C ILE A 269 -14.99 17.42 -3.32
N GLY A 270 -16.09 17.80 -3.96
CA GLY A 270 -16.67 17.06 -5.09
C GLY A 270 -15.70 16.92 -6.27
N GLY A 271 -14.90 17.94 -6.56
CA GLY A 271 -13.89 17.91 -7.62
C GLY A 271 -12.56 17.23 -7.23
N LEU A 272 -12.25 17.13 -5.94
CA LEU A 272 -10.96 16.57 -5.47
C LEU A 272 -11.07 15.10 -5.01
N LEU A 273 -12.28 14.58 -4.77
CA LEU A 273 -12.51 13.25 -4.20
C LEU A 273 -11.83 12.12 -4.99
N SER A 274 -11.98 12.10 -6.32
CA SER A 274 -11.35 11.10 -7.19
C SER A 274 -9.83 11.16 -7.09
N ALA A 275 -9.27 12.37 -7.16
CA ALA A 275 -7.83 12.65 -7.14
C ALA A 275 -7.16 12.18 -5.83
N ILE A 276 -7.82 12.38 -4.69
CA ILE A 276 -7.34 11.89 -3.37
C ILE A 276 -7.19 10.37 -3.40
N GLY A 277 -8.19 9.65 -3.92
CA GLY A 277 -8.13 8.20 -4.01
C GLY A 277 -7.02 7.69 -4.95
N ILE A 278 -6.83 8.34 -6.10
CA ILE A 278 -5.76 7.98 -7.06
C ILE A 278 -4.40 8.22 -6.43
N ALA A 279 -4.19 9.38 -5.81
CA ALA A 279 -2.93 9.71 -5.14
C ALA A 279 -2.63 8.78 -3.95
N GLY A 280 -3.66 8.32 -3.24
CA GLY A 280 -3.51 7.33 -2.18
C GLY A 280 -2.92 6.01 -2.67
N MET A 281 -3.47 5.46 -3.76
CA MET A 281 -2.94 4.22 -4.37
C MET A 281 -1.51 4.41 -4.90
N ASP A 282 -1.24 5.53 -5.57
CA ASP A 282 0.10 5.90 -6.07
C ASP A 282 1.14 5.93 -4.94
N ARG A 283 0.75 6.42 -3.76
CA ARG A 283 1.64 6.43 -2.59
C ARG A 283 1.93 5.06 -2.03
N VAL A 284 0.93 4.18 -1.93
CA VAL A 284 1.15 2.79 -1.47
C VAL A 284 2.12 2.07 -2.42
N MET A 285 1.97 2.28 -3.73
CA MET A 285 2.88 1.78 -4.76
C MET A 285 4.31 2.33 -4.62
N GLN A 286 4.46 3.62 -4.27
CA GLN A 286 5.78 4.25 -4.02
C GLN A 286 6.52 3.66 -2.81
N HIS A 287 5.80 2.95 -1.93
CA HIS A 287 6.37 2.16 -0.84
C HIS A 287 6.51 0.67 -1.21
N ASN A 288 6.59 0.35 -2.51
CA ASN A 288 6.61 -0.99 -3.11
C ASN A 288 5.56 -1.94 -2.50
N VAL A 289 4.33 -1.47 -2.31
CA VAL A 289 3.18 -2.31 -2.00
C VAL A 289 2.16 -2.18 -3.12
N LEU A 290 1.83 -3.31 -3.75
CA LEU A 290 0.84 -3.37 -4.82
C LEU A 290 -0.55 -3.54 -4.21
N ALA A 291 -1.41 -2.53 -4.30
CA ALA A 291 -2.81 -2.65 -3.90
C ALA A 291 -3.68 -3.00 -5.12
N MET A 292 -4.39 -4.12 -5.06
CA MET A 292 -5.26 -4.58 -6.16
C MET A 292 -6.52 -3.70 -6.31
N SER A 293 -6.84 -2.88 -5.31
CA SER A 293 -7.92 -1.92 -5.38
C SER A 293 -7.73 -0.77 -4.40
N GLY A 294 -8.36 0.37 -4.66
CA GLY A 294 -8.44 1.47 -3.70
C GLY A 294 -9.16 1.08 -2.40
N LYS A 295 -10.04 0.06 -2.45
CA LYS A 295 -10.75 -0.46 -1.26
C LYS A 295 -9.76 -1.04 -0.26
N ALA A 296 -8.74 -1.76 -0.71
CA ALA A 296 -7.72 -2.32 0.17
C ALA A 296 -6.94 -1.21 0.90
N VAL A 297 -6.52 -0.16 0.17
CA VAL A 297 -5.79 0.98 0.75
C VAL A 297 -6.62 1.72 1.80
N GLU A 298 -7.91 1.89 1.52
CA GLU A 298 -8.83 2.51 2.47
C GLU A 298 -9.07 1.64 3.71
N ALA A 299 -9.37 0.35 3.51
CA ALA A 299 -9.57 -0.59 4.59
C ALA A 299 -8.35 -0.68 5.51
N ALA A 300 -7.13 -0.61 4.94
CA ALA A 300 -5.88 -0.59 5.71
C ALA A 300 -5.80 0.61 6.68
N GLY A 301 -6.42 1.74 6.35
CA GLY A 301 -6.51 2.90 7.25
C GLY A 301 -7.38 2.66 8.49
N ASP A 302 -8.36 1.78 8.39
CA ASP A 302 -9.34 1.49 9.45
C ASP A 302 -9.11 0.14 10.16
N VAL A 303 -8.02 -0.58 9.82
CA VAL A 303 -7.63 -1.83 10.48
C VAL A 303 -7.53 -1.66 12.00
N ASN A 304 -8.08 -2.62 12.74
CA ASN A 304 -8.03 -2.68 14.20
C ASN A 304 -7.16 -3.83 14.69
N THR A 305 -7.15 -4.96 13.99
CA THR A 305 -6.40 -6.16 14.35
C THR A 305 -5.52 -6.57 13.17
N LEU A 306 -4.22 -6.70 13.41
CA LEU A 306 -3.26 -7.25 12.46
C LEU A 306 -2.87 -8.67 12.88
N LEU A 307 -3.18 -9.63 12.03
CA LEU A 307 -2.76 -11.02 12.15
C LEU A 307 -1.48 -11.21 11.33
N LEU A 308 -0.45 -11.74 11.95
CA LEU A 308 0.82 -12.03 11.29
C LEU A 308 1.11 -13.52 11.38
N ASP A 309 1.35 -14.17 10.25
CA ASP A 309 2.02 -15.47 10.31
C ASP A 309 3.42 -15.30 10.92
N LYS A 310 3.93 -16.32 11.61
CA LYS A 310 5.25 -16.24 12.25
C LYS A 310 6.38 -16.42 11.24
N THR A 311 6.28 -17.44 10.39
CA THR A 311 7.37 -17.89 9.52
C THR A 311 7.47 -16.93 8.33
N GLY A 312 8.69 -16.52 7.97
CA GLY A 312 8.93 -15.60 6.84
C GLY A 312 8.47 -14.15 7.05
N THR A 313 7.59 -13.91 8.02
CA THR A 313 7.01 -12.61 8.36
C THR A 313 7.72 -12.04 9.59
N ILE A 314 7.39 -12.48 10.81
CA ILE A 314 8.01 -11.97 12.05
C ILE A 314 9.48 -12.41 12.18
N THR A 315 9.75 -13.63 11.73
CA THR A 315 11.07 -14.26 11.78
C THR A 315 11.68 -14.35 10.39
N TYR A 316 12.97 -14.65 10.30
CA TYR A 316 13.60 -14.97 9.01
C TYR A 316 13.10 -16.30 8.42
N GLY A 317 12.36 -17.11 9.18
CA GLY A 317 11.79 -18.39 8.75
C GLY A 317 12.77 -19.57 8.79
N ASN A 318 14.06 -19.30 9.00
CA ASN A 318 15.10 -20.31 9.14
C ASN A 318 15.56 -20.35 10.60
N ARG A 319 15.69 -21.56 11.16
CA ARG A 319 16.22 -21.75 12.51
C ARG A 319 17.74 -21.60 12.47
N GLN A 320 18.28 -20.71 13.28
CA GLN A 320 19.71 -20.43 13.34
C GLN A 320 20.32 -20.89 14.66
N ALA A 321 21.58 -21.32 14.61
CA ALA A 321 22.33 -21.68 15.81
C ALA A 321 22.52 -20.47 16.73
N ALA A 322 22.07 -20.63 17.98
CA ALA A 322 22.18 -19.61 19.01
C ALA A 322 23.21 -19.97 20.08
N GLU A 323 23.35 -21.26 20.40
CA GLU A 323 24.20 -21.71 21.51
C GLU A 323 24.73 -23.13 21.27
N PHE A 324 25.98 -23.38 21.71
CA PHE A 324 26.52 -24.73 21.86
C PHE A 324 26.49 -25.12 23.34
N VAL A 325 25.81 -26.21 23.65
CA VAL A 325 25.65 -26.73 25.01
C VAL A 325 26.51 -27.97 25.16
N ALA A 326 27.66 -27.83 25.83
CA ALA A 326 28.61 -28.92 26.04
C ALA A 326 28.12 -29.93 27.09
N MET A 327 28.43 -31.22 26.90
CA MET A 327 28.23 -32.25 27.92
C MET A 327 29.28 -32.17 29.03
N PRO A 328 29.04 -32.81 30.21
CA PRO A 328 30.04 -32.90 31.26
C PRO A 328 31.39 -33.43 30.74
N GLY A 329 32.47 -32.70 31.03
CA GLY A 329 33.83 -33.05 30.59
C GLY A 329 34.15 -32.72 29.13
N VAL A 330 33.26 -32.03 28.41
CA VAL A 330 33.50 -31.48 27.06
C VAL A 330 33.66 -29.97 27.17
N SER A 331 34.68 -29.41 26.51
CA SER A 331 34.83 -27.94 26.49
C SER A 331 33.91 -27.31 25.44
N GLU A 332 33.47 -26.06 25.66
CA GLU A 332 32.69 -25.32 24.64
C GLU A 332 33.42 -25.23 23.29
N ARG A 333 34.75 -25.13 23.31
CA ARG A 333 35.55 -25.08 22.09
C ARG A 333 35.54 -26.40 21.34
N GLU A 334 35.61 -27.53 22.06
CA GLU A 334 35.58 -28.87 21.47
C GLU A 334 34.26 -29.16 20.74
N ILE A 335 33.11 -28.80 21.35
CA ILE A 335 31.82 -28.94 20.66
C ILE A 335 31.70 -27.96 19.49
N ALA A 336 32.20 -26.73 19.60
CA ALA A 336 32.17 -25.76 18.51
C ALA A 336 32.98 -26.23 17.29
N GLU A 337 34.18 -26.77 17.52
CA GLU A 337 35.03 -27.34 16.45
C GLU A 337 34.36 -28.56 15.79
N ALA A 338 33.79 -29.47 16.58
CA ALA A 338 33.05 -30.62 16.04
C ALA A 338 31.79 -30.20 15.27
N SER A 339 31.07 -29.19 15.76
CA SER A 339 29.87 -28.63 15.12
C SER A 339 30.20 -27.94 13.81
N GLN A 340 31.33 -27.23 13.75
CA GLN A 340 31.83 -26.63 12.52
C GLN A 340 32.17 -27.71 11.49
N LEU A 341 33.01 -28.68 11.86
CA LEU A 341 33.44 -29.77 10.99
C LEU A 341 32.25 -30.55 10.41
N SER A 342 31.31 -30.95 11.26
CA SER A 342 30.13 -31.70 10.82
C SER A 342 29.11 -30.88 10.00
N SER A 343 29.28 -29.55 9.93
CA SER A 343 28.41 -28.66 9.15
C SER A 343 29.04 -28.18 7.84
N LEU A 344 30.31 -28.48 7.55
CA LEU A 344 30.97 -28.06 6.29
C LEU A 344 30.40 -28.72 5.04
N ALA A 345 29.78 -29.90 5.18
CA ALA A 345 29.06 -30.61 4.11
C ALA A 345 27.54 -30.43 4.21
N ASP A 346 27.07 -29.57 5.11
CA ASP A 346 25.66 -29.31 5.33
C ASP A 346 25.28 -27.95 4.73
N GLU A 347 24.81 -27.97 3.48
CA GLU A 347 24.45 -26.75 2.75
C GLU A 347 23.14 -26.12 3.22
N THR A 348 22.42 -26.75 4.16
CA THR A 348 21.16 -26.24 4.71
C THR A 348 21.37 -24.90 5.45
N PRO A 349 20.32 -24.07 5.58
CA PRO A 349 20.37 -22.86 6.40
C PRO A 349 20.84 -23.13 7.83
N GLU A 350 20.42 -24.24 8.43
CA GLU A 350 20.83 -24.70 9.76
C GLU A 350 22.33 -24.99 9.81
N GLY A 351 22.86 -25.75 8.84
CA GLY A 351 24.29 -26.04 8.67
C GLY A 351 25.13 -24.77 8.56
N ARG A 352 24.75 -23.87 7.66
CA ARG A 352 25.43 -22.59 7.49
C ARG A 352 25.40 -21.72 8.74
N SER A 353 24.28 -21.69 9.46
CA SER A 353 24.16 -20.91 10.71
C SER A 353 25.12 -21.38 11.81
N ILE A 354 25.44 -22.68 11.85
CA ILE A 354 26.39 -23.26 12.81
C ILE A 354 27.81 -22.81 12.49
N LEU A 355 28.18 -22.77 11.21
CA LEU A 355 29.47 -22.25 10.76
C LEU A 355 29.64 -20.77 11.16
N VAL A 356 28.60 -19.97 10.97
CA VAL A 356 28.58 -18.55 11.38
C VAL A 356 28.76 -18.41 12.89
N LEU A 357 27.98 -19.14 13.71
CA LEU A 357 28.10 -19.08 15.17
C LEU A 357 29.49 -19.52 15.65
N ALA A 358 30.05 -20.59 15.06
CA ALA A 358 31.40 -21.08 15.36
C ALA A 358 32.48 -20.02 15.07
N LYS A 359 32.35 -19.31 13.94
CA LYS A 359 33.27 -18.25 13.54
C LYS A 359 33.14 -17.01 14.43
N GLU A 360 31.93 -16.51 14.64
CA GLU A 360 31.68 -15.26 15.39
C GLU A 360 31.98 -15.39 16.88
N LYS A 361 31.57 -16.48 17.52
CA LYS A 361 31.68 -16.65 18.97
C LYS A 361 33.01 -17.25 19.41
N TYR A 362 33.61 -18.13 18.61
CA TYR A 362 34.81 -18.89 18.98
C TYR A 362 36.03 -18.59 18.10
N GLY A 363 35.91 -17.70 17.10
CA GLY A 363 37.01 -17.32 16.22
C GLY A 363 37.54 -18.46 15.36
N LEU A 364 36.72 -19.48 15.10
CA LEU A 364 37.10 -20.64 14.29
C LEU A 364 37.19 -20.23 12.81
N VAL A 365 38.35 -20.43 12.20
CA VAL A 365 38.60 -20.10 10.78
C VAL A 365 37.75 -21.02 9.89
N GLU A 366 37.12 -20.46 8.86
CA GLU A 366 36.44 -21.25 7.83
C GLU A 366 37.45 -22.15 7.13
N ARG A 367 37.31 -23.45 7.35
CA ARG A 367 38.06 -24.51 6.69
C ARG A 367 37.24 -24.99 5.50
N GLY A 368 37.76 -24.87 4.27
CA GLY A 368 37.11 -25.46 3.10
C GLY A 368 37.13 -26.99 3.17
N GLN A 369 36.26 -27.69 2.44
CA GLN A 369 36.27 -29.16 2.39
C GLN A 369 37.64 -29.71 1.93
N ASP A 370 38.36 -28.95 1.11
CA ASP A 370 39.71 -29.29 0.62
C ASP A 370 40.82 -29.14 1.68
N SER A 371 40.50 -28.58 2.85
CA SER A 371 41.50 -28.30 3.89
C SER A 371 41.88 -29.52 4.73
N ILE A 372 41.15 -30.64 4.61
CA ILE A 372 41.42 -31.89 5.32
C ILE A 372 41.62 -33.01 4.30
N ALA A 373 42.89 -33.35 4.05
CA ALA A 373 43.24 -34.40 3.10
C ALA A 373 42.73 -35.77 3.59
N GLY A 374 42.03 -36.51 2.72
CA GLY A 374 41.51 -37.85 3.04
C GLY A 374 40.22 -37.85 3.87
N ALA A 375 39.54 -36.71 4.02
CA ALA A 375 38.24 -36.65 4.67
C ALA A 375 37.12 -37.19 3.77
N GLU A 376 36.28 -38.07 4.31
CA GLU A 376 35.01 -38.47 3.72
C GLU A 376 33.90 -37.59 4.31
N TRP A 377 33.25 -36.80 3.45
CA TRP A 377 32.21 -35.85 3.84
C TRP A 377 30.83 -36.50 3.75
N ILE A 378 30.03 -36.38 4.82
CA ILE A 378 28.66 -36.90 4.86
C ILE A 378 27.71 -35.72 4.76
N GLU A 379 27.11 -35.59 3.57
CA GLU A 379 26.07 -34.60 3.31
C GLU A 379 24.83 -34.85 4.17
N PHE A 380 24.10 -33.76 4.47
CA PHE A 380 22.82 -33.87 5.13
C PHE A 380 21.79 -34.56 4.23
N THR A 381 21.11 -35.59 4.73
CA THR A 381 19.95 -36.18 4.06
C THR A 381 18.73 -36.23 4.99
N ALA A 382 17.53 -36.08 4.43
CA ALA A 382 16.29 -36.14 5.20
C ALA A 382 16.04 -37.52 5.84
N GLN A 383 16.59 -38.59 5.25
CA GLN A 383 16.49 -39.96 5.74
C GLN A 383 17.34 -40.18 6.98
N THR A 384 18.61 -39.74 6.95
CA THR A 384 19.52 -39.88 8.10
C THR A 384 19.28 -38.81 9.16
N ARG A 385 18.81 -37.62 8.74
CA ARG A 385 18.66 -36.40 9.54
C ARG A 385 19.96 -36.00 10.23
N MET A 386 21.09 -36.29 9.60
CA MET A 386 22.43 -35.99 10.09
C MET A 386 23.40 -35.69 8.95
N SER A 387 24.43 -34.92 9.27
CA SER A 387 25.60 -34.61 8.44
C SER A 387 26.88 -34.85 9.24
N GLY A 388 28.03 -34.86 8.59
CA GLY A 388 29.29 -35.12 9.28
C GLY A 388 30.53 -35.21 8.41
N VAL A 389 31.59 -35.71 9.03
CA VAL A 389 32.87 -35.98 8.38
C VAL A 389 33.60 -37.13 9.07
N ASP A 390 34.28 -37.96 8.29
CA ASP A 390 35.18 -39.01 8.77
C ASP A 390 36.61 -38.74 8.26
N PHE A 391 37.58 -38.64 9.17
CA PHE A 391 39.00 -38.42 8.83
C PHE A 391 39.91 -38.79 10.01
N ASP A 392 41.13 -39.25 9.75
CA ASP A 392 42.16 -39.56 10.77
C ASP A 392 41.62 -40.40 11.97
N GLY A 393 40.71 -41.35 11.69
CA GLY A 393 40.07 -42.18 12.73
C GLY A 393 39.05 -41.46 13.62
N ARG A 394 38.75 -40.17 13.35
CA ARG A 394 37.66 -39.42 13.97
C ARG A 394 36.43 -39.50 13.07
N CYS A 395 35.28 -39.73 13.69
CA CYS A 395 34.00 -39.75 13.00
C CYS A 395 33.09 -38.74 13.68
N VAL A 396 32.87 -37.59 13.07
CA VAL A 396 32.06 -36.51 13.67
C VAL A 396 30.70 -36.47 13.02
N ARG A 397 29.64 -36.46 13.83
CA ARG A 397 28.25 -36.37 13.36
C ARG A 397 27.49 -35.30 14.11
N LYS A 398 26.59 -34.65 13.38
CA LYS A 398 25.59 -33.70 13.88
C LYS A 398 24.25 -34.07 13.27
N GLY A 399 23.18 -33.96 14.03
CA GLY A 399 21.84 -34.19 13.50
C GLY A 399 20.74 -34.13 14.54
N ALA A 400 19.57 -34.66 14.20
CA ALA A 400 18.48 -34.81 15.15
C ALA A 400 18.91 -35.63 16.37
N GLY A 401 18.47 -35.25 17.57
CA GLY A 401 18.89 -35.88 18.84
C GLY A 401 18.78 -37.41 18.83
N ASP A 402 17.64 -37.94 18.38
CA ASP A 402 17.41 -39.39 18.28
C ASP A 402 18.33 -40.08 17.28
N SER A 403 18.59 -39.43 16.14
CA SER A 403 19.47 -39.98 15.10
C SER A 403 20.92 -40.07 15.60
N VAL A 404 21.41 -39.03 16.27
CA VAL A 404 22.77 -39.00 16.82
C VAL A 404 22.90 -39.95 18.00
N LYS A 405 21.87 -40.06 18.84
CA LYS A 405 21.83 -41.04 19.95
C LYS A 405 21.99 -42.48 19.46
N LYS A 406 21.19 -42.89 18.47
CA LYS A 406 21.30 -44.21 17.83
C LYS A 406 22.66 -44.45 17.20
N TRP A 407 23.24 -43.42 16.59
CA TRP A 407 24.56 -43.51 15.96
C TRP A 407 25.69 -43.69 17.00
N VAL A 408 25.63 -42.98 18.12
CA VAL A 408 26.59 -43.16 19.23
C VAL A 408 26.48 -44.58 19.81
N GLU A 409 25.27 -45.06 20.03
CA GLU A 409 25.01 -46.42 20.53
C GLU A 409 25.52 -47.50 19.56
N SER A 410 25.34 -47.31 18.24
CA SER A 410 25.85 -48.27 17.24
C SER A 410 27.38 -48.31 17.15
N HIS A 411 28.07 -47.28 17.65
CA HIS A 411 29.54 -47.23 17.76
C HIS A 411 30.04 -47.66 19.15
N GLY A 412 29.19 -48.29 19.97
CA GLY A 412 29.56 -48.79 21.31
C GLY A 412 29.67 -47.70 22.37
N GLY A 413 29.09 -46.52 22.12
CA GLY A 413 29.05 -45.39 23.04
C GLY A 413 27.89 -45.45 24.02
N SER A 414 27.93 -44.60 25.04
CA SER A 414 26.81 -44.36 25.96
C SER A 414 26.44 -42.87 25.95
N VAL A 415 25.14 -42.59 26.05
CA VAL A 415 24.63 -41.21 26.05
C VAL A 415 24.36 -40.77 27.48
N PRO A 416 24.99 -39.67 27.96
CA PRO A 416 24.76 -39.16 29.32
C PRO A 416 23.29 -38.74 29.54
N PRO A 417 22.71 -38.96 30.74
CA PRO A 417 21.36 -38.49 31.06
C PRO A 417 21.16 -36.98 30.88
N GLU A 418 22.24 -36.20 31.05
CA GLU A 418 22.25 -34.75 30.84
C GLU A 418 21.93 -34.36 29.40
N PHE A 419 22.23 -35.23 28.42
CA PHE A 419 21.90 -34.99 27.02
C PHE A 419 20.39 -34.90 26.82
N ASP A 420 19.65 -35.91 27.30
CA ASP A 420 18.19 -35.94 27.20
C ASP A 420 17.56 -34.77 27.98
N ALA A 421 18.16 -34.36 29.11
CA ALA A 421 17.75 -33.18 29.85
C ALA A 421 17.93 -31.88 29.06
N GLN A 422 19.05 -31.70 28.34
CA GLN A 422 19.30 -30.53 27.50
C GLN A 422 18.42 -30.50 26.25
N VAL A 423 18.23 -31.65 25.59
CA VAL A 423 17.29 -31.80 24.47
C VAL A 423 15.88 -31.39 24.92
N THR A 424 15.45 -31.87 26.09
CA THR A 424 14.15 -31.52 26.68
C THR A 424 14.08 -30.03 27.02
N ARG A 425 15.11 -29.46 27.66
CA ARG A 425 15.18 -28.02 27.99
C ARG A 425 15.04 -27.16 26.74
N ILE A 426 15.83 -27.44 25.71
CA ILE A 426 15.82 -26.68 24.44
C ILE A 426 14.45 -26.78 23.78
N SER A 427 13.85 -27.96 23.76
CA SER A 427 12.51 -28.16 23.21
C SER A 427 11.44 -27.39 24.01
N GLN A 428 11.57 -27.31 25.34
CA GLN A 428 10.65 -26.57 26.22
C GLN A 428 10.74 -25.05 26.04
N ILE A 429 11.91 -24.50 25.72
CA ILE A 429 12.06 -23.07 25.38
C ILE A 429 11.76 -22.78 23.90
N GLY A 430 11.30 -23.78 23.15
CA GLY A 430 10.88 -23.67 21.75
C GLY A 430 12.00 -23.72 20.72
N GLY A 431 13.17 -24.18 21.12
CA GLY A 431 14.29 -24.46 20.23
C GLY A 431 14.21 -25.81 19.54
N THR A 432 15.05 -25.98 18.52
CA THR A 432 15.36 -27.28 17.93
C THR A 432 16.73 -27.73 18.40
N PRO A 433 16.83 -28.82 19.19
CA PRO A 433 18.10 -29.37 19.62
C PRO A 433 18.71 -30.25 18.52
N LEU A 434 19.96 -29.99 18.14
CA LEU A 434 20.75 -30.92 17.34
C LEU A 434 21.84 -31.57 18.19
N GLY A 435 21.91 -32.89 18.19
CA GLY A 435 22.99 -33.62 18.86
C GLY A 435 24.30 -33.50 18.07
N VAL A 436 25.43 -33.51 18.78
CA VAL A 436 26.78 -33.55 18.20
C VAL A 436 27.59 -34.63 18.90
N ALA A 437 28.23 -35.49 18.12
CA ALA A 437 29.02 -36.60 18.62
C ALA A 437 30.32 -36.78 17.84
N ASN A 438 31.30 -37.41 18.49
CA ASN A 438 32.54 -37.88 17.87
C ASN A 438 32.78 -39.34 18.24
N GLY A 439 32.64 -40.23 17.26
CA GLY A 439 32.69 -41.68 17.44
C GLY A 439 31.69 -42.15 18.49
N ASN A 440 32.18 -42.80 19.54
CA ASN A 440 31.38 -43.33 20.63
C ASN A 440 31.08 -42.31 21.75
N ARG A 441 31.45 -41.03 21.58
CA ARG A 441 31.30 -39.99 22.61
C ARG A 441 30.33 -38.90 22.18
N MET A 442 29.30 -38.68 23.01
CA MET A 442 28.40 -37.53 22.87
C MET A 442 29.11 -36.24 23.32
N LEU A 443 29.16 -35.23 22.46
CA LEU A 443 29.82 -33.95 22.76
C LEU A 443 28.85 -32.91 23.30
N GLY A 444 27.62 -32.89 22.79
CA GLY A 444 26.53 -32.07 23.32
C GLY A 444 25.46 -31.71 22.33
N VAL A 445 24.82 -30.56 22.57
CA VAL A 445 23.62 -30.13 21.85
C VAL A 445 23.81 -28.73 21.29
N ILE A 446 23.45 -28.53 20.03
CA ILE A 446 23.32 -27.21 19.40
C ILE A 446 21.88 -26.75 19.60
N TYR A 447 21.71 -25.59 20.19
CA TYR A 447 20.41 -24.92 20.27
C TYR A 447 20.20 -24.09 18.99
N LEU A 448 19.28 -24.55 18.14
CA LEU A 448 18.74 -23.74 17.05
C LEU A 448 17.49 -22.99 17.53
N LYS A 449 17.40 -21.69 17.26
CA LYS A 449 16.19 -20.89 17.49
C LYS A 449 15.74 -20.18 16.23
N ASP A 450 14.44 -19.93 16.14
CA ASP A 450 13.90 -19.06 15.09
C ASP A 450 14.20 -17.60 15.46
N VAL A 451 14.86 -16.86 14.57
CA VAL A 451 15.37 -15.52 14.87
C VAL A 451 14.35 -14.48 14.42
N VAL A 452 13.88 -13.66 15.38
CA VAL A 452 13.01 -12.52 15.11
C VAL A 452 13.78 -11.48 14.29
N LYS A 453 13.14 -10.91 13.28
CA LYS A 453 13.73 -9.84 12.46
C LYS A 453 14.11 -8.64 13.33
N THR A 454 15.14 -7.92 12.93
CA THR A 454 15.59 -6.72 13.65
C THR A 454 14.53 -5.62 13.61
N GLY A 455 14.37 -4.90 14.73
CA GLY A 455 13.46 -3.76 14.85
C GLY A 455 11.97 -4.09 14.97
N MET A 456 11.58 -5.37 15.10
CA MET A 456 10.15 -5.77 15.16
C MET A 456 9.42 -5.21 16.39
N LYS A 457 10.11 -5.11 17.52
CA LYS A 457 9.52 -4.62 18.77
C LYS A 457 9.09 -3.16 18.67
N GLU A 458 9.99 -2.29 18.19
CA GLU A 458 9.70 -0.87 17.99
C GLU A 458 8.54 -0.66 17.00
N ARG A 459 8.41 -1.56 16.04
CA ARG A 459 7.38 -1.53 15.00
C ARG A 459 6.01 -1.97 15.52
N PHE A 460 5.94 -3.02 16.34
CA PHE A 460 4.70 -3.37 17.02
C PHE A 460 4.30 -2.34 18.07
N ASP A 461 5.25 -1.70 18.74
CA ASP A 461 4.98 -0.56 19.62
C ASP A 461 4.36 0.62 18.84
N ALA A 462 4.85 0.89 17.63
CA ALA A 462 4.26 1.90 16.75
C ALA A 462 2.82 1.56 16.34
N LEU A 463 2.54 0.30 15.94
CA LEU A 463 1.19 -0.16 15.62
C LEU A 463 0.24 -0.06 16.83
N ARG A 464 0.73 -0.44 18.02
CA ARG A 464 0.00 -0.34 19.28
C ARG A 464 -0.33 1.12 19.61
N ALA A 465 0.59 2.05 19.38
CA ALA A 465 0.36 3.49 19.52
C ALA A 465 -0.68 4.04 18.52
N MET A 466 -0.88 3.37 17.37
CA MET A 466 -1.96 3.66 16.42
C MET A 466 -3.30 3.01 16.79
N GLY A 467 -3.35 2.23 17.88
CA GLY A 467 -4.54 1.50 18.33
C GLY A 467 -4.78 0.18 17.58
N ILE A 468 -3.76 -0.38 16.93
CA ILE A 468 -3.83 -1.66 16.22
C ILE A 468 -3.32 -2.76 17.13
N ARG A 469 -4.15 -3.78 17.38
CA ARG A 469 -3.77 -5.00 18.11
C ARG A 469 -3.06 -5.96 17.16
N THR A 470 -1.95 -6.51 17.60
CA THR A 470 -1.09 -7.43 16.82
C THR A 470 -1.17 -8.84 17.38
N VAL A 471 -1.52 -9.81 16.53
CA VAL A 471 -1.64 -11.21 16.92
C VAL A 471 -0.73 -12.06 16.04
N MET A 472 0.22 -12.77 16.65
CA MET A 472 1.06 -13.73 15.95
C MET A 472 0.31 -15.06 15.79
N ILE A 473 0.35 -15.65 14.61
CA ILE A 473 -0.23 -16.96 14.33
C ILE A 473 0.90 -17.93 13.97
N THR A 474 0.91 -19.11 14.58
CA THR A 474 1.94 -20.11 14.31
C THR A 474 1.44 -21.54 14.51
N GLY A 475 2.02 -22.47 13.74
CA GLY A 475 1.89 -23.91 13.98
C GLY A 475 2.78 -24.44 15.11
N ASP A 476 3.69 -23.62 15.65
CA ASP A 476 4.55 -24.03 16.76
C ASP A 476 3.76 -24.28 18.04
N ASN A 477 4.37 -25.02 18.97
CA ASN A 477 3.77 -25.28 20.27
C ASN A 477 3.62 -23.97 21.10
N PRO A 478 2.75 -23.96 22.12
CA PRO A 478 2.48 -22.74 22.90
C PRO A 478 3.69 -22.13 23.61
N LEU A 479 4.67 -22.93 24.02
CA LEU A 479 5.87 -22.43 24.72
C LEU A 479 6.79 -21.69 23.75
N THR A 480 7.03 -22.24 22.55
CA THR A 480 7.77 -21.57 21.48
C THR A 480 7.08 -20.27 21.07
N ALA A 481 5.77 -20.33 20.82
CA ALA A 481 4.99 -19.17 20.42
C ALA A 481 5.07 -18.06 21.47
N LYS A 482 4.95 -18.40 22.76
CA LYS A 482 5.05 -17.43 23.86
C LYS A 482 6.44 -16.77 23.93
N SER A 483 7.50 -17.55 23.74
CA SER A 483 8.89 -17.04 23.74
C SER A 483 9.12 -16.03 22.61
N ILE A 484 8.74 -16.40 21.38
CA ILE A 484 8.86 -15.54 20.19
C ILE A 484 7.96 -14.31 20.31
N ALA A 485 6.74 -14.46 20.83
CA ALA A 485 5.82 -13.35 21.03
C ALA A 485 6.40 -12.29 21.99
N ALA A 486 7.03 -12.74 23.08
CA ALA A 486 7.68 -11.86 24.05
C ALA A 486 8.94 -11.18 23.49
N GLU A 487 9.75 -11.91 22.71
CA GLU A 487 10.93 -11.35 22.03
C GLU A 487 10.53 -10.31 20.98
N ALA A 488 9.51 -10.61 20.17
CA ALA A 488 9.03 -9.73 19.11
C ALA A 488 8.21 -8.54 19.63
N GLY A 489 7.50 -8.68 20.75
CA GLY A 489 6.67 -7.61 21.33
C GLY A 489 5.24 -7.53 20.78
N VAL A 490 4.68 -8.63 20.27
CA VAL A 490 3.28 -8.70 19.83
C VAL A 490 2.31 -8.65 21.02
N ASP A 491 1.05 -8.27 20.79
CA ASP A 491 0.03 -8.20 21.86
C ASP A 491 -0.46 -9.59 22.29
N ASP A 492 -0.60 -10.51 21.34
CA ASP A 492 -1.17 -11.84 21.57
C ASP A 492 -0.62 -12.87 20.57
N PHE A 493 -0.90 -14.16 20.81
CA PHE A 493 -0.54 -15.23 19.88
C PHE A 493 -1.55 -16.38 19.83
N LEU A 494 -1.65 -17.02 18.66
CA LEU A 494 -2.35 -18.27 18.44
C LEU A 494 -1.34 -19.35 18.05
N ALA A 495 -1.12 -20.31 18.94
CA ALA A 495 -0.21 -21.43 18.75
C ALA A 495 -0.94 -22.67 18.21
N GLN A 496 -0.20 -23.58 17.57
CA GLN A 496 -0.73 -24.80 16.94
C GLN A 496 -1.93 -24.54 16.01
N ALA A 497 -1.93 -23.38 15.34
CA ALA A 497 -3.05 -22.94 14.52
C ALA A 497 -3.17 -23.76 13.24
N THR A 498 -4.33 -24.37 13.03
CA THR A 498 -4.73 -24.93 11.73
C THR A 498 -5.20 -23.82 10.78
N PRO A 499 -5.22 -24.04 9.45
CA PRO A 499 -5.79 -23.08 8.50
C PRO A 499 -7.23 -22.66 8.87
N GLU A 500 -8.03 -23.60 9.38
CA GLU A 500 -9.38 -23.36 9.87
C GLU A 500 -9.39 -22.43 11.10
N ASP A 501 -8.46 -22.60 12.03
CA ASP A 501 -8.34 -21.72 13.20
C ASP A 501 -7.99 -20.29 12.79
N LYS A 502 -7.11 -20.11 11.79
CA LYS A 502 -6.79 -18.78 11.23
C LYS A 502 -8.06 -18.10 10.72
N MET A 503 -8.85 -18.83 9.94
CA MET A 503 -10.12 -18.35 9.37
C MET A 503 -11.16 -18.02 10.44
N GLN A 504 -11.27 -18.87 11.48
CA GLN A 504 -12.20 -18.64 12.59
C GLN A 504 -11.81 -17.40 13.39
N LEU A 505 -10.52 -17.17 13.64
CA LEU A 505 -10.05 -15.96 14.33
C LEU A 505 -10.40 -14.70 13.54
N ILE A 506 -10.18 -14.70 12.22
CA ILE A 506 -10.57 -13.57 11.36
C ILE A 506 -12.07 -13.30 11.47
N LYS A 507 -12.91 -14.33 11.28
CA LYS A 507 -14.37 -14.19 11.34
C LYS A 507 -14.85 -13.72 12.70
N LYS A 508 -14.21 -14.17 13.79
CA LYS A 508 -14.53 -13.75 15.15
C LYS A 508 -14.25 -12.27 15.36
N GLU A 509 -13.06 -11.79 14.98
CA GLU A 509 -12.72 -10.37 15.10
C GLU A 509 -13.62 -9.50 14.20
N GLN A 510 -13.96 -9.97 12.99
CA GLN A 510 -14.91 -9.31 12.09
C GLN A 510 -16.33 -9.26 12.66
N ALA A 511 -16.79 -10.33 13.33
CA ALA A 511 -18.09 -10.35 14.01
C ALA A 511 -18.17 -9.37 15.18
N ASP A 512 -17.04 -9.05 15.82
CA ASP A 512 -16.91 -7.99 16.82
C ASP A 512 -16.90 -6.57 16.19
N GLY A 513 -17.06 -6.46 14.86
CA GLY A 513 -17.07 -5.20 14.13
C GLY A 513 -15.68 -4.61 13.87
N LYS A 514 -14.62 -5.40 14.03
CA LYS A 514 -13.24 -4.97 13.77
C LYS A 514 -12.83 -5.29 12.33
N LEU A 515 -12.05 -4.40 11.72
CA LEU A 515 -11.40 -4.69 10.45
C LEU A 515 -10.07 -5.42 10.68
N VAL A 516 -9.91 -6.53 9.98
CA VAL A 516 -8.79 -7.45 10.16
C VAL A 516 -7.85 -7.38 8.97
N ALA A 517 -6.58 -7.08 9.23
CA ALA A 517 -5.50 -7.28 8.29
C ALA A 517 -4.81 -8.62 8.57
N MET A 518 -4.39 -9.31 7.52
CA MET A 518 -3.56 -10.51 7.62
C MET A 518 -2.37 -10.40 6.67
N THR A 519 -1.20 -10.85 7.12
CA THR A 519 -0.04 -11.08 6.27
C THR A 519 0.39 -12.54 6.29
N GLY A 520 0.80 -13.05 5.13
CA GLY A 520 1.22 -14.44 4.93
C GLY A 520 1.90 -14.65 3.59
N ASP A 521 2.61 -15.77 3.46
CA ASP A 521 3.43 -16.12 2.28
C ASP A 521 3.14 -17.52 1.71
N GLY A 522 2.50 -18.40 2.49
CA GLY A 522 2.23 -19.78 2.11
C GLY A 522 0.92 -20.01 1.35
N THR A 523 0.83 -21.13 0.63
CA THR A 523 -0.43 -21.63 0.03
C THR A 523 -1.52 -21.85 1.09
N ASN A 524 -1.11 -22.26 2.30
CA ASN A 524 -1.98 -22.46 3.45
C ASN A 524 -2.64 -21.17 3.96
N ASP A 525 -2.05 -20.00 3.65
CA ASP A 525 -2.57 -18.70 4.07
C ASP A 525 -3.53 -18.10 3.06
N ALA A 526 -3.57 -18.61 1.82
CA ALA A 526 -4.40 -18.05 0.76
C ALA A 526 -5.88 -17.91 1.15
N PRO A 527 -6.55 -18.91 1.77
CA PRO A 527 -7.94 -18.76 2.22
C PRO A 527 -8.12 -17.64 3.25
N ALA A 528 -7.17 -17.52 4.19
CA ALA A 528 -7.20 -16.54 5.27
C ALA A 528 -6.90 -15.13 4.77
N LEU A 529 -5.96 -14.97 3.83
CA LEU A 529 -5.70 -13.73 3.11
C LEU A 529 -6.93 -13.23 2.34
N ALA A 530 -7.67 -14.15 1.69
CA ALA A 530 -8.88 -13.81 0.95
C ALA A 530 -10.06 -13.41 1.86
N GLN A 531 -10.12 -13.96 3.09
CA GLN A 531 -11.17 -13.67 4.07
C GLN A 531 -10.93 -12.36 4.84
N ALA A 532 -9.66 -11.97 5.00
CA ALA A 532 -9.28 -10.73 5.67
C ALA A 532 -9.78 -9.50 4.88
N ASP A 533 -10.07 -8.41 5.60
CA ASP A 533 -10.44 -7.14 4.97
C ASP A 533 -9.25 -6.57 4.18
N VAL A 534 -8.05 -6.79 4.71
CA VAL A 534 -6.77 -6.47 4.08
C VAL A 534 -5.86 -7.69 4.12
N GLY A 535 -5.75 -8.40 3.00
CA GLY A 535 -4.85 -9.54 2.85
C GLY A 535 -3.57 -9.11 2.15
N VAL A 536 -2.44 -9.12 2.86
CA VAL A 536 -1.13 -8.70 2.35
C VAL A 536 -0.24 -9.92 2.11
N ALA A 537 -0.11 -10.30 0.85
CA ALA A 537 0.77 -11.38 0.43
C ALA A 537 2.22 -10.91 0.28
N MET A 538 3.18 -11.76 0.61
CA MET A 538 4.60 -11.47 0.41
C MET A 538 5.02 -11.77 -1.04
N ASN A 539 5.92 -10.97 -1.63
CA ASN A 539 6.42 -11.22 -2.98
C ASN A 539 7.27 -12.49 -3.09
N THR A 540 7.91 -12.93 -2.00
CA THR A 540 8.54 -14.26 -1.96
C THR A 540 7.54 -15.41 -1.86
N GLY A 541 6.28 -15.11 -1.54
CA GLY A 541 5.23 -16.11 -1.35
C GLY A 541 4.74 -16.77 -2.62
N THR A 542 3.94 -17.81 -2.43
CA THR A 542 3.38 -18.65 -3.50
C THR A 542 2.43 -17.85 -4.41
N GLN A 543 2.26 -18.27 -5.66
CA GLN A 543 1.31 -17.62 -6.58
C GLN A 543 -0.12 -17.60 -6.02
N ALA A 544 -0.54 -18.68 -5.36
CA ALA A 544 -1.84 -18.76 -4.69
C ALA A 544 -2.03 -17.67 -3.62
N ALA A 545 -1.00 -17.41 -2.80
CA ALA A 545 -1.05 -16.33 -1.80
C ALA A 545 -1.15 -14.95 -2.45
N LYS A 546 -0.35 -14.69 -3.51
CA LYS A 546 -0.40 -13.43 -4.26
C LYS A 546 -1.73 -13.17 -4.95
N GLU A 547 -2.41 -14.23 -5.41
CA GLU A 547 -3.73 -14.12 -6.04
C GLU A 547 -4.87 -13.95 -5.03
N ALA A 548 -4.72 -14.53 -3.84
CA ALA A 548 -5.71 -14.40 -2.76
C ALA A 548 -5.62 -13.05 -2.02
N GLY A 549 -4.41 -12.51 -1.86
CA GLY A 549 -4.16 -11.22 -1.24
C GLY A 549 -4.73 -10.06 -2.07
N ASN A 550 -5.35 -9.09 -1.39
CA ASN A 550 -5.78 -7.84 -2.03
C ASN A 550 -4.67 -6.76 -2.00
N MET A 551 -3.54 -7.07 -1.37
CA MET A 551 -2.27 -6.37 -1.51
C MET A 551 -1.10 -7.35 -1.65
N VAL A 552 -0.02 -6.92 -2.28
CA VAL A 552 1.25 -7.65 -2.36
C VAL A 552 2.40 -6.75 -1.91
N ASP A 553 3.15 -7.15 -0.89
CA ASP A 553 4.37 -6.48 -0.47
C ASP A 553 5.55 -6.96 -1.32
N LEU A 554 6.08 -6.06 -2.16
CA LEU A 554 7.17 -6.35 -3.09
C LEU A 554 8.50 -6.63 -2.38
N ASP A 555 8.72 -6.06 -1.20
CA ASP A 555 10.00 -6.22 -0.47
C ASP A 555 9.96 -7.40 0.49
N SER A 556 8.79 -8.04 0.68
CA SER A 556 8.60 -9.12 1.65
C SER A 556 9.08 -8.73 3.05
N ASN A 557 8.74 -7.51 3.45
CA ASN A 557 9.07 -6.92 4.73
C ASN A 557 7.77 -6.52 5.45
N PRO A 558 7.30 -7.29 6.45
CA PRO A 558 5.98 -7.11 7.05
C PRO A 558 5.80 -5.74 7.71
N THR A 559 6.89 -5.03 7.90
CA THR A 559 6.91 -3.75 8.59
C THR A 559 6.37 -2.64 7.73
N LYS A 560 6.33 -2.85 6.40
CA LYS A 560 5.65 -2.00 5.43
C LYS A 560 4.16 -1.84 5.68
N LEU A 561 3.56 -2.77 6.41
CA LEU A 561 2.18 -2.63 6.86
C LEU A 561 1.95 -1.34 7.64
N ILE A 562 2.96 -0.86 8.38
CA ILE A 562 2.88 0.41 9.10
C ILE A 562 2.70 1.55 8.12
N GLU A 563 3.56 1.65 7.11
CA GLU A 563 3.49 2.68 6.07
C GLU A 563 2.16 2.59 5.29
N VAL A 564 1.69 1.38 4.97
CA VAL A 564 0.41 1.17 4.28
C VAL A 564 -0.76 1.68 5.14
N VAL A 565 -0.79 1.33 6.43
CA VAL A 565 -1.80 1.81 7.38
C VAL A 565 -1.73 3.34 7.51
N GLU A 566 -0.53 3.92 7.63
CA GLU A 566 -0.35 5.37 7.73
C GLU A 566 -0.85 6.10 6.48
N ILE A 567 -0.58 5.56 5.29
CA ILE A 567 -1.07 6.11 4.02
C ILE A 567 -2.60 5.99 3.95
N GLY A 568 -3.16 4.84 4.34
CA GLY A 568 -4.61 4.63 4.42
C GLY A 568 -5.29 5.61 5.38
N LYS A 569 -4.75 5.79 6.60
CA LYS A 569 -5.23 6.79 7.56
C LYS A 569 -5.10 8.21 7.03
N GLY A 570 -3.98 8.54 6.40
CA GLY A 570 -3.75 9.84 5.76
C GLY A 570 -4.80 10.14 4.68
N LEU A 571 -5.14 9.16 3.85
CA LEU A 571 -6.19 9.26 2.83
C LEU A 571 -7.55 9.59 3.46
N LEU A 572 -7.97 8.84 4.48
CA LEU A 572 -9.24 9.06 5.19
C LEU A 572 -9.28 10.43 5.87
N MET A 573 -8.19 10.82 6.55
CA MET A 573 -8.06 12.14 7.18
C MET A 573 -8.13 13.27 6.16
N THR A 574 -7.55 13.10 4.98
CA THR A 574 -7.56 14.12 3.92
C THR A 574 -8.97 14.38 3.41
N ARG A 575 -9.76 13.32 3.20
CA ARG A 575 -11.18 13.45 2.84
C ARG A 575 -11.95 14.19 3.94
N GLY A 576 -11.84 13.76 5.19
CA GLY A 576 -12.53 14.39 6.32
C GLY A 576 -12.16 15.86 6.51
N ALA A 577 -10.87 16.20 6.39
CA ALA A 577 -10.36 17.56 6.48
C ALA A 577 -10.92 18.46 5.38
N LEU A 578 -10.88 18.01 4.13
CA LEU A 578 -11.40 18.77 2.99
C LEU A 578 -12.92 18.91 3.03
N THR A 579 -13.66 17.90 3.50
CA THR A 579 -15.11 18.02 3.73
C THR A 579 -15.41 19.07 4.79
N THR A 580 -14.69 19.03 5.92
CA THR A 580 -14.86 20.00 7.02
C THR A 580 -14.57 21.42 6.55
N PHE A 581 -13.45 21.62 5.85
CA PHE A 581 -13.05 22.90 5.28
C PHE A 581 -14.05 23.40 4.24
N SER A 582 -14.49 22.54 3.34
CA SER A 582 -15.43 22.89 2.27
C SER A 582 -16.79 23.34 2.82
N ILE A 583 -17.33 22.65 3.83
CA ILE A 583 -18.62 23.00 4.45
C ILE A 583 -18.49 24.30 5.25
N ALA A 584 -17.41 24.48 6.02
CA ALA A 584 -17.19 25.69 6.80
C ALA A 584 -17.06 26.95 5.92
N ASN A 585 -16.47 26.79 4.74
CA ASN A 585 -16.30 27.86 3.75
C ASN A 585 -17.64 28.46 3.28
N ASP A 586 -18.69 27.65 3.17
CA ASP A 586 -19.98 28.11 2.65
C ASP A 586 -20.56 29.28 3.47
N VAL A 587 -20.21 29.41 4.75
CA VAL A 587 -20.60 30.55 5.60
C VAL A 587 -20.18 31.88 4.99
N ALA A 588 -18.94 32.02 4.54
CA ALA A 588 -18.46 33.26 3.94
C ALA A 588 -19.12 33.52 2.58
N LYS A 589 -19.37 32.46 1.80
CA LYS A 589 -20.06 32.55 0.51
C LYS A 589 -21.50 33.04 0.69
N TYR A 590 -22.20 32.60 1.75
CA TYR A 590 -23.52 33.11 2.11
C TYR A 590 -23.50 34.61 2.38
N PHE A 591 -22.55 35.08 3.19
CA PHE A 591 -22.41 36.51 3.49
C PHE A 591 -21.94 37.36 2.29
N ALA A 592 -21.28 36.76 1.31
CA ALA A 592 -20.91 37.45 0.07
C ALA A 592 -22.10 37.59 -0.89
N ILE A 593 -22.85 36.51 -1.13
CA ILE A 593 -23.83 36.45 -2.23
C ILE A 593 -25.23 36.90 -1.81
N ILE A 594 -25.72 36.50 -0.63
CA ILE A 594 -27.11 36.80 -0.22
C ILE A 594 -27.36 38.30 -0.12
N PRO A 595 -26.51 39.11 0.55
CA PRO A 595 -26.71 40.55 0.61
C PRO A 595 -26.65 41.17 -0.80
N ALA A 596 -25.64 40.80 -1.60
CA ALA A 596 -25.46 41.30 -2.95
C ALA A 596 -26.68 41.05 -3.86
N MET A 597 -27.29 39.87 -3.75
CA MET A 597 -28.43 39.48 -4.58
C MET A 597 -29.72 40.21 -4.22
N PHE A 598 -29.92 40.55 -2.94
CA PHE A 598 -31.19 41.06 -2.44
C PHE A 598 -31.16 42.51 -1.97
N ILE A 599 -30.01 43.19 -1.92
CA ILE A 599 -29.91 44.56 -1.41
C ILE A 599 -30.81 45.57 -2.14
N ALA A 600 -31.07 45.34 -3.44
CA ALA A 600 -31.98 46.18 -4.24
C ALA A 600 -33.45 46.04 -3.84
N THR A 601 -33.82 44.90 -3.26
CA THR A 601 -35.20 44.58 -2.83
C THR A 601 -35.38 44.77 -1.32
N PHE A 602 -34.34 44.43 -0.55
CA PHE A 602 -34.28 44.53 0.91
C PHE A 602 -33.00 45.26 1.35
N PRO A 603 -32.99 46.61 1.34
CA PRO A 603 -31.81 47.39 1.74
C PRO A 603 -31.32 47.08 3.16
N GLN A 604 -32.20 46.59 4.03
CA GLN A 604 -31.85 46.19 5.39
C GLN A 604 -30.79 45.07 5.42
N LEU A 605 -30.70 44.25 4.37
CA LEU A 605 -29.69 43.19 4.24
C LEU A 605 -28.29 43.75 4.02
N GLN A 606 -28.12 45.05 3.73
CA GLN A 606 -26.80 45.69 3.69
C GLN A 606 -26.04 45.54 5.01
N LYS A 607 -26.75 45.45 6.15
CA LYS A 607 -26.14 45.17 7.47
C LYS A 607 -25.43 43.81 7.54
N LEU A 608 -25.80 42.87 6.66
CA LEU A 608 -25.15 41.56 6.58
C LEU A 608 -23.89 41.58 5.70
N ASN A 609 -23.64 42.64 4.91
CA ASN A 609 -22.39 42.84 4.18
C ASN A 609 -21.30 43.43 5.10
N PHE A 610 -20.99 42.74 6.19
CA PHE A 610 -19.91 43.17 7.10
C PHE A 610 -18.51 43.00 6.47
N ILE A 611 -18.41 42.21 5.39
CA ILE A 611 -17.18 42.02 4.60
C ILE A 611 -16.77 43.33 3.89
N GLY A 612 -17.71 44.24 3.62
CA GLY A 612 -17.42 45.51 2.95
C GLY A 612 -17.15 45.35 1.44
N LEU A 613 -17.86 44.42 0.80
CA LEU A 613 -17.81 44.21 -0.65
C LEU A 613 -18.41 45.40 -1.39
N SER A 614 -17.82 45.73 -2.54
CA SER A 614 -17.97 47.03 -3.19
C SER A 614 -19.32 47.22 -3.88
N ASN A 615 -19.74 46.25 -4.71
CA ASN A 615 -21.05 46.25 -5.37
C ASN A 615 -21.60 44.83 -5.53
N ALA A 616 -22.84 44.69 -6.01
CA ALA A 616 -23.49 43.39 -6.12
C ALA A 616 -22.82 42.46 -7.16
N GLN A 617 -22.39 42.99 -8.30
CA GLN A 617 -21.72 42.23 -9.35
C GLN A 617 -20.35 41.75 -8.88
N SER A 618 -19.54 42.65 -8.31
CA SER A 618 -18.20 42.34 -7.79
C SER A 618 -18.26 41.32 -6.66
N ALA A 619 -19.24 41.39 -5.76
CA ALA A 619 -19.43 40.44 -4.68
C ALA A 619 -19.73 39.02 -5.18
N ILE A 620 -20.68 38.88 -6.11
CA ILE A 620 -21.06 37.58 -6.70
C ILE A 620 -19.88 37.00 -7.48
N LEU A 621 -19.23 37.83 -8.31
CA LEU A 621 -18.09 37.38 -9.10
C LEU A 621 -16.93 36.95 -8.20
N SER A 622 -16.63 37.69 -7.13
CA SER A 622 -15.58 37.34 -6.17
C SER A 622 -15.80 35.98 -5.53
N ALA A 623 -17.05 35.68 -5.14
CA ALA A 623 -17.40 34.38 -4.58
C ALA A 623 -17.21 33.25 -5.62
N VAL A 624 -17.61 33.46 -6.87
CA VAL A 624 -17.44 32.49 -7.97
C VAL A 624 -15.96 32.25 -8.28
N ILE A 625 -15.15 33.31 -8.38
CA ILE A 625 -13.70 33.22 -8.61
C ILE A 625 -13.03 32.45 -7.48
N PHE A 626 -13.35 32.80 -6.23
CA PHE A 626 -12.82 32.11 -5.07
C PHE A 626 -13.19 30.62 -5.08
N ASN A 627 -14.44 30.28 -5.41
CA ASN A 627 -14.92 28.90 -5.52
C ASN A 627 -14.15 28.08 -6.58
N ALA A 628 -13.71 28.71 -7.67
CA ALA A 628 -12.87 28.07 -8.68
C ALA A 628 -11.41 27.91 -8.19
N LEU A 629 -10.80 29.01 -7.71
CA LEU A 629 -9.39 29.03 -7.34
C LEU A 629 -9.05 28.17 -6.12
N ILE A 630 -9.99 28.00 -5.19
CA ILE A 630 -9.79 27.17 -4.00
C ILE A 630 -9.56 25.70 -4.35
N ILE A 631 -10.12 25.21 -5.48
CA ILE A 631 -9.85 23.86 -5.98
C ILE A 631 -8.35 23.72 -6.27
N VAL A 632 -7.79 24.63 -7.06
CA VAL A 632 -6.37 24.63 -7.44
C VAL A 632 -5.46 24.73 -6.22
N ALA A 633 -5.80 25.62 -5.28
CA ALA A 633 -5.05 25.80 -4.04
C ALA A 633 -4.99 24.54 -3.17
N LEU A 634 -6.03 23.69 -3.24
CA LEU A 634 -6.14 22.47 -2.45
C LEU A 634 -5.67 21.20 -3.18
N ILE A 635 -5.35 21.27 -4.49
CA ILE A 635 -4.74 20.15 -5.24
C ILE A 635 -3.49 19.60 -4.51
N PRO A 636 -2.52 20.41 -4.07
CA PRO A 636 -1.34 19.89 -3.38
C PRO A 636 -1.69 19.14 -2.09
N LEU A 637 -2.68 19.61 -1.34
CA LEU A 637 -3.13 18.95 -0.11
C LEU A 637 -3.84 17.62 -0.42
N ALA A 638 -4.70 17.61 -1.45
CA ALA A 638 -5.41 16.41 -1.90
C ALA A 638 -4.45 15.31 -2.36
N LEU A 639 -3.36 15.67 -3.05
CA LEU A 639 -2.37 14.72 -3.57
C LEU A 639 -1.31 14.32 -2.55
N LYS A 640 -0.83 15.24 -1.70
CA LYS A 640 0.16 14.93 -0.64
C LYS A 640 -0.46 14.29 0.59
N GLY A 641 -1.77 14.48 0.80
CA GLY A 641 -2.48 14.05 1.98
C GLY A 641 -2.13 14.82 3.26
N VAL A 642 -3.04 14.75 4.23
CA VAL A 642 -2.86 15.28 5.58
C VAL A 642 -1.94 14.33 6.36
N PRO A 643 -0.86 14.84 6.99
CA PRO A 643 0.06 13.99 7.75
C PRO A 643 -0.65 13.40 8.98
N TYR A 644 -0.56 12.07 9.11
CA TYR A 644 -1.08 11.35 10.25
C TYR A 644 -0.18 11.53 11.48
N LYS A 645 -0.80 11.62 12.67
CA LYS A 645 -0.12 11.57 13.97
C LYS A 645 -0.93 10.66 14.89
N PRO A 646 -0.31 9.72 15.62
CA PRO A 646 -1.02 8.85 16.56
C PRO A 646 -1.67 9.69 17.66
N MET A 647 -3.00 9.73 17.69
CA MET A 647 -3.81 10.49 18.63
C MET A 647 -5.14 9.80 18.86
N SER A 648 -5.71 9.93 20.05
CA SER A 648 -7.07 9.46 20.35
C SER A 648 -8.09 10.10 19.41
N ALA A 649 -9.15 9.37 19.02
CA ALA A 649 -10.21 9.85 18.13
C ALA A 649 -10.76 11.24 18.52
N ALA A 650 -11.02 11.49 19.81
CA ALA A 650 -11.52 12.78 20.31
C ALA A 650 -10.55 13.94 20.03
N LYS A 651 -9.26 13.79 20.35
CA LYS A 651 -8.23 14.80 20.05
C LYS A 651 -8.08 15.02 18.54
N THR A 652 -8.16 13.96 17.75
CA THR A 652 -8.09 14.03 16.29
C THR A 652 -9.25 14.83 15.71
N LEU A 653 -10.49 14.58 16.18
CA LEU A 653 -11.67 15.34 15.80
C LEU A 653 -11.55 16.81 16.20
N GLN A 654 -11.16 17.10 17.45
CA GLN A 654 -10.97 18.47 17.93
C GLN A 654 -9.94 19.23 17.09
N ARG A 655 -8.80 18.59 16.81
CA ARG A 655 -7.76 19.18 15.96
C ARG A 655 -8.26 19.42 14.53
N ASN A 656 -9.03 18.49 13.97
CA ASN A 656 -9.62 18.64 12.64
C ASN A 656 -10.59 19.83 12.57
N LEU A 657 -11.50 19.96 13.56
CA LEU A 657 -12.44 21.07 13.65
C LEU A 657 -11.71 22.42 13.87
N LEU A 658 -10.67 22.45 14.70
CA LEU A 658 -9.90 23.66 14.94
C LEU A 658 -9.08 24.11 13.72
N ILE A 659 -8.44 23.19 13.00
CA ILE A 659 -7.58 23.56 11.87
C ILE A 659 -8.44 23.79 10.61
N TYR A 660 -9.25 22.80 10.23
CA TYR A 660 -9.97 22.83 8.96
C TYR A 660 -11.36 23.44 9.08
N GLY A 661 -12.03 23.32 10.24
CA GLY A 661 -13.29 24.01 10.49
C GLY A 661 -13.10 25.52 10.66
N VAL A 662 -12.30 25.95 11.66
CA VAL A 662 -12.04 27.38 11.87
C VAL A 662 -11.25 27.98 10.69
N GLY A 663 -10.28 27.25 10.14
CA GLY A 663 -9.58 27.69 8.92
C GLY A 663 -10.52 27.84 7.74
N GLY A 664 -11.43 26.89 7.53
CA GLY A 664 -12.47 26.97 6.49
C GLY A 664 -13.44 28.11 6.71
N LEU A 665 -13.70 28.51 7.95
CA LEU A 665 -14.53 29.66 8.27
C LEU A 665 -13.81 31.00 8.02
N ILE A 666 -12.55 31.12 8.44
CA ILE A 666 -11.83 32.40 8.43
C ILE A 666 -11.21 32.71 7.06
N VAL A 667 -10.54 31.75 6.41
CA VAL A 667 -9.77 31.97 5.18
C VAL A 667 -10.58 32.58 4.02
N PRO A 668 -11.84 32.17 3.76
CA PRO A 668 -12.59 32.70 2.64
C PRO A 668 -12.88 34.21 2.73
N PHE A 669 -13.08 34.76 3.93
CA PHE A 669 -13.41 36.18 4.11
C PHE A 669 -12.38 37.14 3.50
N PRO A 670 -11.09 37.10 3.89
CA PRO A 670 -10.08 37.95 3.28
C PRO A 670 -9.84 37.61 1.81
N CYS A 671 -9.95 36.34 1.40
CA CYS A 671 -9.77 35.98 -0.01
C CYS A 671 -10.85 36.59 -0.91
N ILE A 672 -12.13 36.47 -0.54
CA ILE A 672 -13.26 37.07 -1.28
C ILE A 672 -13.10 38.60 -1.30
N TRP A 673 -12.73 39.20 -0.17
CA TRP A 673 -12.49 40.65 -0.10
C TRP A 673 -11.35 41.13 -1.01
N ILE A 674 -10.21 40.41 -1.04
CA ILE A 674 -9.08 40.75 -1.92
C ILE A 674 -9.50 40.67 -3.37
N ILE A 675 -10.20 39.60 -3.76
CA ILE A 675 -10.68 39.42 -5.14
C ILE A 675 -11.64 40.57 -5.52
N ASP A 676 -12.55 40.96 -4.63
CA ASP A 676 -13.47 42.08 -4.85
C ASP A 676 -12.73 43.38 -5.13
N LYS A 677 -11.75 43.73 -4.29
CA LYS A 677 -10.96 44.96 -4.49
C LYS A 677 -10.13 44.91 -5.77
N MET A 678 -9.59 43.75 -6.14
CA MET A 678 -8.87 43.59 -7.41
C MET A 678 -9.79 43.78 -8.63
N LEU A 679 -11.01 43.23 -8.59
CA LEU A 679 -11.97 43.39 -9.68
C LEU A 679 -12.34 44.86 -9.89
N VAL A 680 -12.62 45.57 -8.80
CA VAL A 680 -12.94 47.01 -8.84
C VAL A 680 -11.75 47.85 -9.32
N LEU A 681 -10.54 47.56 -8.81
CA LEU A 681 -9.32 48.26 -9.23
C LEU A 681 -9.05 48.11 -10.73
N LEU A 682 -9.31 46.92 -11.28
CA LEU A 682 -9.11 46.60 -12.70
C LEU A 682 -10.31 46.98 -13.58
N HIS A 683 -11.37 47.58 -13.01
CA HIS A 683 -12.61 47.93 -13.71
C HIS A 683 -13.26 46.72 -14.42
N LEU A 684 -13.17 45.55 -13.80
CA LEU A 684 -13.72 44.30 -14.31
C LEU A 684 -15.12 43.98 -13.77
N ALA A 685 -15.58 44.71 -12.73
CA ALA A 685 -16.90 44.57 -12.11
C ALA A 685 -17.36 45.86 -11.42
#